data_AF-A0A661PPD3-F1
#
_entry.id   AF-A0A661PPD3-F1
#
_cell.length_a   1.000
_cell.length_b   1.000
_cell.length_c   1.000
_cell.angle_alpha   90.00
_cell.angle_beta   90.00
_cell.angle_gamma   90.00
#
_symmetry.space_group_name_H-M   'P 1'
#
loop_
_entity.id
_entity.type
_entity.pdbx_description
1 polymer ?
#
loop_
_entity_poly.entity_id
_entity_poly.type
_entity_poly.pdbx_seq_one_letter_code
_entity_poly.pdbx_strand_id
1 'polypeptide(L)'
;MSDISVVEQRINLRLNENLELRRQREKDNLVWLQANMNPYFFLTMEEHCGALDLLVSSLDTLGMNRHLLLADREELLIVAGLSQAGSIYKTLTALREKPTYAEITHSYGSLPGSEAVLEIQRYEFKKVSSRDVRAAKNIKLPRGLLSKVEAALHKLYPEFNFSELRSMLTLLAVNNIDYLKISPPERIARLLCLYQQGRYHDGLYFAVEEGVDACDHPEIRILFSVGNPPGQGFLEQVLEVFHRLEGRVSRAYCLEIATGVNPHFLGTFYLEKCSQMGPDFYDRLRRELYNTQILANKGSLYRQYVLGDLANGEELLMINAMVAFCHTSLAHSQPDVYDLSEVRRAFHTSPEIALALVRFFNARFTPELEEREVESRRLQKEVEEMIAGYNTGHRHFDDLRRTIFATALLLVRYTLKSNFFVPEKHALAFRLDPAYLQEMKDEFTADFPSGNAPFRITFFYGRYGAGYHVGFSDIARGGWRTISCSTMDDFLASAGTLLREVYVLAHTQHLKNKDIYEGGSKMVVVHDVSDLSDSAARLQSLYKVQYGFINAFFDLYVTDSKGRAKNPLVVDYYAEEEPIELGPDENMHDSMIELIARQSLKRGYILGGGVISSKAVGINHKQYGVTSLGVITFAEITMAELGIDMRRDVFSVKLTGGPNGDVAGNAMRLLLERSPKVKITLIVAGSGVLFDPEGLDHGELKRIILKENIDSFAPEKLHSGGFLLLSRERRREGLAELYKRLAKGVDGVCEEWV
;
A
#
# COMPACT_ATOMS: atom_id res chain seq x y z
N MET A 1 -28.09 -61.08 -25.84
CA MET A 1 -27.75 -59.67 -25.57
C MET A 1 -26.58 -59.69 -24.62
N SER A 2 -25.49 -58.98 -24.92
CA SER A 2 -24.30 -58.93 -24.06
C SER A 2 -24.66 -58.33 -22.70
N ASP A 3 -23.95 -58.69 -21.61
CA ASP A 3 -24.17 -58.13 -20.27
C ASP A 3 -24.16 -56.58 -20.27
N ILE A 4 -23.44 -55.97 -21.20
CA ILE A 4 -23.39 -54.52 -21.44
C ILE A 4 -24.77 -53.96 -21.82
N SER A 5 -25.52 -54.65 -22.70
CA SER A 5 -26.84 -54.22 -23.17
C SER A 5 -27.91 -54.27 -22.06
N VAL A 6 -27.79 -55.21 -21.12
CA VAL A 6 -28.69 -55.33 -19.97
C VAL A 6 -28.38 -54.25 -18.92
N VAL A 7 -27.10 -53.92 -18.73
CA VAL A 7 -26.68 -52.81 -17.85
C VAL A 7 -27.11 -51.46 -18.43
N GLU A 8 -26.93 -51.23 -19.74
CA GLU A 8 -27.42 -50.01 -20.41
C GLU A 8 -28.93 -49.84 -20.29
N GLN A 9 -29.72 -50.89 -20.55
CA GLN A 9 -31.18 -50.83 -20.39
C GLN A 9 -31.59 -50.50 -18.96
N ARG A 10 -30.90 -51.07 -17.96
CA ARG A 10 -31.17 -50.80 -16.54
C ARG A 10 -30.78 -49.37 -16.15
N ILE A 11 -29.66 -48.86 -16.65
CA ILE A 11 -29.24 -47.47 -16.46
C ILE A 11 -30.26 -46.53 -17.11
N ASN A 12 -30.66 -46.79 -18.35
CA ASN A 12 -31.62 -45.96 -19.08
C ASN A 12 -33.01 -45.94 -18.42
N LEU A 13 -33.52 -47.09 -17.95
CA LEU A 13 -34.78 -47.15 -17.21
C LEU A 13 -34.71 -46.30 -15.93
N ARG A 14 -33.62 -46.45 -15.16
CA ARG A 14 -33.41 -45.70 -13.91
C ARG A 14 -33.19 -44.21 -14.14
N LEU A 15 -32.53 -43.82 -15.23
CA LEU A 15 -32.37 -42.42 -15.61
C LEU A 15 -33.74 -41.81 -15.99
N ASN A 16 -34.57 -42.54 -16.74
CA ASN A 16 -35.89 -42.05 -17.15
C ASN A 16 -36.90 -41.95 -15.99
N GLU A 17 -36.97 -42.95 -15.10
CA GLU A 17 -37.81 -42.87 -13.89
C GLU A 17 -37.40 -41.70 -12.98
N ASN A 18 -36.11 -41.36 -12.94
CA ASN A 18 -35.62 -40.22 -12.20
C ASN A 18 -36.00 -38.87 -12.82
N LEU A 19 -36.33 -38.77 -14.12
CA LEU A 19 -36.62 -37.49 -14.78
C LEU A 19 -37.91 -36.83 -14.26
N GLU A 20 -38.98 -37.60 -14.05
CA GLU A 20 -40.25 -37.04 -13.54
C GLU A 20 -40.12 -36.62 -12.08
N LEU A 21 -39.47 -37.45 -11.25
CA LEU A 21 -39.17 -37.13 -9.85
C LEU A 21 -38.27 -35.89 -9.74
N ARG A 22 -37.29 -35.75 -10.64
CA ARG A 22 -36.38 -34.60 -10.69
C ARG A 22 -37.13 -33.30 -11.00
N ARG A 23 -38.05 -33.32 -11.95
CA ARG A 23 -38.87 -32.15 -12.29
C ARG A 23 -39.73 -31.66 -11.12
N GLN A 24 -40.23 -32.58 -10.29
CA GLN A 24 -40.97 -32.20 -9.09
C GLN A 24 -40.03 -31.57 -8.05
N ARG A 25 -38.87 -32.18 -7.80
CA ARG A 25 -37.86 -31.62 -6.88
C ARG A 25 -37.36 -30.24 -7.30
N GLU A 26 -37.15 -30.02 -8.59
CA GLU A 26 -36.76 -28.72 -9.14
C GLU A 26 -37.79 -27.62 -8.81
N LYS A 27 -39.09 -27.93 -8.91
CA LYS A 27 -40.15 -26.99 -8.51
C LYS A 27 -40.10 -26.70 -7.02
N ASP A 28 -39.95 -27.74 -6.20
CA ASP A 28 -39.90 -27.60 -4.74
C ASP A 28 -38.67 -26.78 -4.31
N ASN A 29 -37.51 -27.03 -4.95
CA ASN A 29 -36.28 -26.27 -4.74
C ASN A 29 -36.45 -24.79 -5.13
N LEU A 30 -37.11 -24.49 -6.25
CA LEU A 30 -37.39 -23.12 -6.68
C LEU A 30 -38.29 -22.39 -5.68
N VAL A 31 -39.36 -23.03 -5.22
CA VAL A 31 -40.27 -22.47 -4.20
C VAL A 31 -39.51 -22.21 -2.91
N TRP A 32 -38.65 -23.14 -2.48
CA TRP A 32 -37.82 -22.95 -1.30
C TRP A 32 -36.86 -21.77 -1.46
N LEU A 33 -36.17 -21.66 -2.60
CA LEU A 33 -35.27 -20.52 -2.87
C LEU A 33 -36.01 -19.20 -2.83
N GLN A 34 -37.20 -19.11 -3.44
CA GLN A 34 -38.02 -17.88 -3.43
C GLN A 34 -38.46 -17.48 -2.01
N ALA A 35 -38.72 -18.46 -1.15
CA ALA A 35 -39.11 -18.20 0.24
C ALA A 35 -37.93 -17.89 1.17
N ASN A 36 -36.72 -18.39 0.85
CA ASN A 36 -35.58 -18.36 1.76
C ASN A 36 -34.40 -17.51 1.28
N MET A 37 -34.43 -16.95 0.06
CA MET A 37 -33.40 -16.04 -0.42
C MET A 37 -33.92 -14.60 -0.43
N ASN A 38 -33.04 -13.66 -0.10
CA ASN A 38 -33.36 -12.24 -0.21
C ASN A 38 -33.75 -11.88 -1.66
N PRO A 39 -34.81 -11.07 -1.91
CA PRO A 39 -35.22 -10.72 -3.28
C PRO A 39 -34.11 -10.13 -4.15
N TYR A 40 -33.13 -9.44 -3.55
CA TYR A 40 -31.98 -8.91 -4.29
C TYR A 40 -31.09 -9.98 -4.92
N PHE A 41 -31.06 -11.20 -4.38
CA PHE A 41 -30.34 -12.32 -4.98
C PHE A 41 -30.86 -12.63 -6.38
N PHE A 42 -32.18 -12.62 -6.58
CA PHE A 42 -32.76 -12.89 -7.90
C PHE A 42 -32.52 -11.74 -8.88
N LEU A 43 -32.52 -10.50 -8.39
CA LEU A 43 -32.19 -9.32 -9.20
C LEU A 43 -30.72 -9.33 -9.65
N THR A 44 -29.79 -9.69 -8.76
CA THR A 44 -28.36 -9.75 -9.10
C THR A 44 -28.02 -10.91 -10.03
N MET A 45 -28.84 -11.96 -10.03
CA MET A 45 -28.69 -13.16 -10.87
C MET A 45 -29.48 -13.14 -12.18
N GLU A 46 -30.18 -12.04 -12.51
CA GLU A 46 -31.02 -11.92 -13.72
C GLU A 46 -30.23 -12.24 -15.01
N GLU A 47 -29.01 -11.74 -15.13
CA GLU A 47 -28.11 -11.99 -16.28
C GLU A 47 -27.39 -13.35 -16.19
N HIS A 48 -27.72 -14.17 -15.18
CA HIS A 48 -27.08 -15.45 -14.87
C HIS A 48 -28.11 -16.58 -14.68
N CYS A 49 -29.23 -16.56 -15.42
CA CYS A 49 -30.28 -17.58 -15.33
C CYS A 49 -29.74 -19.02 -15.42
N GLY A 50 -28.74 -19.31 -16.25
CA GLY A 50 -28.16 -20.65 -16.33
C GLY A 50 -27.51 -21.13 -15.03
N ALA A 51 -26.96 -20.22 -14.21
CA ALA A 51 -26.44 -20.54 -12.89
C ALA A 51 -27.58 -20.81 -11.88
N LEU A 52 -28.69 -20.08 -11.98
CA LEU A 52 -29.91 -20.35 -11.20
C LEU A 52 -30.53 -21.70 -11.56
N ASP A 53 -30.59 -22.03 -12.86
CA ASP A 53 -31.11 -23.32 -13.33
C ASP A 53 -30.30 -24.49 -12.75
N LEU A 54 -28.96 -24.37 -12.75
CA LEU A 54 -28.08 -25.38 -12.15
C LEU A 54 -28.28 -25.50 -10.63
N LEU A 55 -28.45 -24.38 -9.94
CA LEU A 55 -28.72 -24.35 -8.51
C LEU A 55 -30.05 -25.05 -8.19
N VAL A 56 -31.13 -24.69 -8.87
CA VAL A 56 -32.46 -25.30 -8.71
C VAL A 56 -32.40 -26.81 -9.00
N SER A 57 -31.67 -27.21 -10.03
CA SER A 57 -31.54 -28.61 -10.48
C SER A 57 -30.72 -29.50 -9.55
N SER A 58 -29.98 -28.91 -8.60
CA SER A 58 -28.99 -29.62 -7.80
C SER A 58 -29.02 -29.25 -6.31
N LEU A 59 -29.97 -28.44 -5.87
CA LEU A 59 -30.05 -27.92 -4.51
C LEU A 59 -30.13 -29.05 -3.46
N ASP A 60 -30.88 -30.11 -3.77
CA ASP A 60 -31.05 -31.30 -2.92
C ASP A 60 -29.78 -32.16 -2.82
N THR A 61 -28.78 -31.91 -3.66
CA THR A 61 -27.47 -32.59 -3.59
C THR A 61 -26.48 -31.88 -2.67
N LEU A 62 -26.78 -30.65 -2.23
CA LEU A 62 -25.98 -29.92 -1.24
C LEU A 62 -26.08 -30.65 0.11
N GLY A 63 -24.97 -31.23 0.56
CA GLY A 63 -24.93 -32.19 1.67
C GLY A 63 -24.16 -33.46 1.31
N MET A 64 -24.26 -33.92 0.06
CA MET A 64 -23.39 -34.96 -0.50
C MET A 64 -22.15 -34.35 -1.17
N ASN A 65 -22.32 -33.17 -1.77
CA ASN A 65 -21.25 -32.42 -2.45
C ASN A 65 -20.65 -31.36 -1.52
N ARG A 66 -19.33 -31.11 -1.65
CA ARG A 66 -18.63 -30.04 -0.90
C ARG A 66 -19.06 -28.64 -1.34
N HIS A 67 -19.27 -28.46 -2.64
CA HIS A 67 -19.80 -27.24 -3.26
C HIS A 67 -20.36 -27.58 -4.65
N LEU A 68 -21.19 -26.70 -5.18
CA LEU A 68 -21.67 -26.66 -6.55
C LEU A 68 -21.00 -25.49 -7.27
N LEU A 69 -20.36 -25.79 -8.41
CA LEU A 69 -19.83 -24.78 -9.31
C LEU A 69 -20.94 -24.39 -10.29
N LEU A 70 -21.56 -23.23 -10.08
CA LEU A 70 -22.68 -22.76 -10.89
C LEU A 70 -22.21 -21.99 -12.14
N ALA A 71 -21.06 -21.34 -12.04
CA ALA A 71 -20.36 -20.76 -13.18
C ALA A 71 -18.86 -20.71 -12.89
N ASP A 72 -18.04 -21.04 -13.90
CA ASP A 72 -16.59 -20.89 -13.88
C ASP A 72 -16.15 -20.48 -15.29
N ARG A 73 -15.88 -19.18 -15.45
CA ARG A 73 -15.56 -18.52 -16.71
C ARG A 73 -14.44 -17.51 -16.44
N GLU A 74 -13.79 -17.05 -17.50
CA GLU A 74 -12.64 -16.13 -17.41
C GLU A 74 -12.88 -14.92 -16.49
N GLU A 75 -14.05 -14.29 -16.57
CA GLU A 75 -14.39 -13.09 -15.77
C GLU A 75 -15.42 -13.34 -14.67
N LEU A 76 -15.87 -14.58 -14.44
CA LEU A 76 -16.99 -14.88 -13.53
C LEU A 76 -16.82 -16.24 -12.84
N LEU A 77 -16.94 -16.24 -11.52
CA LEU A 77 -17.05 -17.43 -10.69
C LEU A 77 -18.31 -17.34 -9.83
N ILE A 78 -19.15 -18.38 -9.85
CA ILE A 78 -20.30 -18.53 -8.96
C ILE A 78 -20.24 -19.91 -8.30
N VAL A 79 -20.17 -19.92 -6.97
CA VAL A 79 -20.10 -21.13 -6.16
C VAL A 79 -21.26 -21.13 -5.17
N ALA A 80 -21.95 -22.26 -5.06
CA ALA A 80 -22.93 -22.49 -4.00
C ALA A 80 -22.46 -23.63 -3.09
N GLY A 81 -22.72 -23.52 -1.80
CA GLY A 81 -22.26 -24.50 -0.82
C GLY A 81 -23.07 -24.43 0.47
N LEU A 82 -22.67 -25.26 1.43
CA LEU A 82 -23.16 -25.15 2.79
C LEU A 82 -22.38 -24.04 3.51
N SER A 83 -23.09 -23.15 4.20
CA SER A 83 -22.46 -22.18 5.11
C SER A 83 -21.77 -22.95 6.24
N GLN A 84 -20.45 -22.88 6.28
CA GLN A 84 -19.61 -23.54 7.28
C GLN A 84 -18.51 -22.58 7.71
N ALA A 85 -18.00 -22.74 8.94
CA ALA A 85 -16.85 -21.97 9.37
C ALA A 85 -15.68 -22.16 8.36
N GLY A 86 -15.18 -21.06 7.81
CA GLY A 86 -14.09 -21.10 6.84
C GLY A 86 -14.48 -21.27 5.36
N SER A 87 -15.76 -21.48 5.01
CA SER A 87 -16.20 -21.73 3.61
C SER A 87 -15.81 -20.60 2.65
N ILE A 88 -16.11 -19.36 3.01
CA ILE A 88 -15.80 -18.17 2.20
C ILE A 88 -14.28 -17.99 2.06
N TYR A 89 -13.52 -18.18 3.14
CA TYR A 89 -12.06 -18.06 3.12
C TYR A 89 -11.43 -19.07 2.18
N LYS A 90 -11.88 -20.32 2.22
CA LYS A 90 -11.37 -21.37 1.32
C LYS A 90 -11.54 -20.98 -0.15
N THR A 91 -12.69 -20.40 -0.51
CA THR A 91 -12.92 -19.91 -1.88
C THR A 91 -12.01 -18.73 -2.20
N LEU A 92 -11.96 -17.71 -1.34
CA LEU A 92 -11.14 -16.51 -1.54
C LEU A 92 -9.64 -16.82 -1.67
N THR A 93 -9.11 -17.71 -0.83
CA THR A 93 -7.70 -18.13 -0.89
C THR A 93 -7.40 -18.94 -2.16
N ALA A 94 -8.39 -19.61 -2.75
CA ALA A 94 -8.24 -20.34 -3.99
C ALA A 94 -8.31 -19.45 -5.25
N LEU A 95 -8.75 -18.18 -5.11
CA LEU A 95 -8.82 -17.26 -6.24
C LEU A 95 -7.42 -16.90 -6.75
N ARG A 96 -7.25 -17.06 -8.06
CA ARG A 96 -6.01 -16.69 -8.76
C ARG A 96 -5.85 -15.18 -8.89
N GLU A 97 -6.96 -14.46 -8.98
CA GLU A 97 -6.99 -13.02 -9.18
C GLU A 97 -7.85 -12.34 -8.12
N LYS A 98 -7.56 -11.07 -7.86
CA LYS A 98 -8.38 -10.25 -6.98
C LYS A 98 -9.71 -9.91 -7.68
N PRO A 99 -10.87 -10.20 -7.07
CA PRO A 99 -12.15 -9.87 -7.66
C PRO A 99 -12.38 -8.36 -7.68
N THR A 100 -12.99 -7.85 -8.75
CA THR A 100 -13.45 -6.46 -8.86
C THR A 100 -14.87 -6.30 -8.34
N TYR A 101 -15.66 -7.37 -8.32
CA TYR A 101 -16.92 -7.46 -7.60
C TYR A 101 -16.99 -8.76 -6.81
N ALA A 102 -17.48 -8.69 -5.58
CA ALA A 102 -17.76 -9.85 -4.76
C ALA A 102 -19.15 -9.72 -4.13
N GLU A 103 -19.92 -10.81 -4.20
CA GLU A 103 -21.23 -10.93 -3.60
C GLU A 103 -21.32 -12.22 -2.81
N ILE A 104 -21.73 -12.11 -1.56
CA ILE A 104 -21.94 -13.24 -0.66
C ILE A 104 -23.37 -13.14 -0.17
N THR A 105 -24.13 -14.24 -0.25
CA THR A 105 -25.52 -14.30 0.22
C THR A 105 -25.77 -15.63 0.91
N HIS A 106 -26.43 -15.55 2.07
CA HIS A 106 -26.95 -16.71 2.80
C HIS A 106 -28.48 -16.79 2.69
N SER A 107 -29.02 -18.00 2.77
CA SER A 107 -30.47 -18.20 2.93
C SER A 107 -30.94 -17.83 4.35
N TYR A 108 -32.20 -17.42 4.48
CA TYR A 108 -32.83 -17.14 5.78
C TYR A 108 -33.09 -18.41 6.59
N GLY A 109 -33.48 -19.50 5.92
CA GLY A 109 -33.74 -20.80 6.52
C GLY A 109 -32.71 -21.85 6.13
N SER A 110 -32.75 -22.99 6.83
CA SER A 110 -31.94 -24.17 6.52
C SER A 110 -32.42 -24.87 5.25
N LEU A 111 -31.48 -25.49 4.54
CA LEU A 111 -31.75 -26.26 3.33
C LEU A 111 -32.75 -27.41 3.61
N PRO A 112 -33.59 -27.79 2.63
CA PRO A 112 -34.50 -28.91 2.79
C PRO A 112 -33.76 -30.19 3.21
N GLY A 113 -34.14 -30.77 4.36
CA GLY A 113 -33.53 -32.00 4.88
C GLY A 113 -32.14 -31.83 5.52
N SER A 114 -31.71 -30.60 5.79
CA SER A 114 -30.45 -30.27 6.49
C SER A 114 -30.67 -29.19 7.55
N GLU A 115 -29.77 -29.12 8.53
CA GLU A 115 -29.71 -27.97 9.46
C GLU A 115 -28.85 -26.83 8.90
N ALA A 116 -28.07 -27.08 7.83
CA ALA A 116 -27.17 -26.11 7.24
C ALA A 116 -27.89 -25.05 6.39
N VAL A 117 -27.32 -23.85 6.34
CA VAL A 117 -27.80 -22.73 5.54
C VAL A 117 -27.12 -22.73 4.18
N LEU A 118 -27.83 -22.35 3.12
CA LEU A 118 -27.26 -22.17 1.78
C LEU A 118 -26.34 -20.94 1.79
N GLU A 119 -25.13 -21.10 1.24
CA GLU A 119 -24.20 -20.01 0.98
C GLU A 119 -23.94 -19.92 -0.52
N ILE A 120 -24.05 -18.71 -1.08
CA ILE A 120 -23.72 -18.42 -2.48
C ILE A 120 -22.68 -17.32 -2.53
N GLN A 121 -21.63 -17.56 -3.29
CA GLN A 121 -20.53 -16.64 -3.52
C GLN A 121 -20.41 -16.36 -5.02
N ARG A 122 -20.44 -15.09 -5.41
CA ARG A 122 -20.23 -14.63 -6.78
C ARG A 122 -19.05 -13.66 -6.83
N TYR A 123 -18.14 -13.90 -7.77
CA TYR A 123 -16.96 -13.08 -7.99
C TYR A 123 -16.84 -12.70 -9.47
N GLU A 124 -16.59 -11.43 -9.75
CA GLU A 124 -16.26 -10.93 -11.09
C GLU A 124 -14.82 -10.43 -11.12
N PHE A 125 -14.13 -10.61 -12.24
CA PHE A 125 -12.70 -10.31 -12.38
C PHE A 125 -12.39 -9.24 -13.44
N LYS A 126 -13.42 -8.65 -14.04
CA LYS A 126 -13.26 -7.65 -15.11
C LYS A 126 -12.45 -6.45 -14.61
N LYS A 127 -11.28 -6.22 -15.22
CA LYS A 127 -10.37 -5.11 -14.88
C LYS A 127 -10.66 -3.88 -15.73
N VAL A 128 -10.54 -2.70 -15.12
CA VAL A 128 -10.70 -1.40 -15.78
C VAL A 128 -9.39 -0.63 -15.73
N SER A 129 -8.87 -0.23 -16.89
CA SER A 129 -7.61 0.52 -16.97
C SER A 129 -7.82 2.02 -16.75
N SER A 130 -6.76 2.74 -16.35
CA SER A 130 -6.79 4.20 -16.29
C SER A 130 -7.08 4.86 -17.65
N ARG A 131 -6.81 4.16 -18.76
CA ARG A 131 -7.18 4.64 -20.10
C ARG A 131 -8.69 4.59 -20.30
N ASP A 132 -9.35 3.52 -19.86
CA ASP A 132 -10.80 3.35 -19.98
C ASP A 132 -11.52 4.42 -19.16
N VAL A 133 -11.07 4.67 -17.93
CA VAL A 133 -11.62 5.74 -17.07
C VAL A 133 -11.46 7.13 -17.73
N ARG A 134 -10.33 7.41 -18.37
CA ARG A 134 -10.12 8.70 -19.07
C ARG A 134 -10.96 8.83 -20.35
N ALA A 135 -11.23 7.72 -21.04
CA ALA A 135 -12.03 7.67 -22.25
C ALA A 135 -13.56 7.75 -21.97
N ALA A 136 -13.96 7.51 -20.73
CA ALA A 136 -15.34 7.37 -20.27
C ALA A 136 -16.29 8.55 -20.43
N LYS A 137 -15.83 9.72 -20.90
CA LYS A 137 -16.58 10.99 -20.86
C LYS A 137 -17.98 10.93 -21.51
N ASN A 138 -18.25 9.94 -22.35
CA ASN A 138 -19.47 9.79 -23.14
C ASN A 138 -20.24 8.46 -22.94
N ILE A 139 -20.00 7.71 -21.86
CA ILE A 139 -20.80 6.50 -21.60
C ILE A 139 -22.28 6.86 -21.43
N LYS A 140 -23.16 6.15 -22.14
CA LYS A 140 -24.61 6.30 -22.02
C LYS A 140 -25.10 5.61 -20.76
N LEU A 141 -25.65 6.39 -19.82
CA LEU A 141 -26.30 5.85 -18.63
C LEU A 141 -27.68 5.25 -18.98
N PRO A 142 -28.15 4.23 -18.24
CA PRO A 142 -29.50 3.70 -18.39
C PRO A 142 -30.59 4.78 -18.26
N ARG A 143 -31.66 4.65 -19.06
CA ARG A 143 -32.72 5.66 -19.15
C ARG A 143 -33.43 5.84 -17.82
N GLY A 144 -33.54 7.08 -17.35
CA GLY A 144 -34.21 7.41 -16.08
C GLY A 144 -33.44 7.02 -14.82
N LEU A 145 -32.22 6.46 -14.94
CA LEU A 145 -31.41 6.10 -13.79
C LEU A 145 -31.04 7.32 -12.95
N LEU A 146 -30.58 8.40 -13.60
CA LEU A 146 -30.13 9.62 -12.94
C LEU A 146 -31.20 10.18 -11.99
N SER A 147 -32.41 10.41 -12.49
CA SER A 147 -33.52 10.96 -11.71
C SER A 147 -33.96 10.05 -10.56
N LYS A 148 -33.93 8.72 -10.77
CA LYS A 148 -34.28 7.75 -9.72
C LYS A 148 -33.24 7.73 -8.61
N VAL A 149 -31.95 7.71 -8.96
CA VAL A 149 -30.84 7.71 -8.00
C VAL A 149 -30.78 9.05 -7.26
N GLU A 150 -31.01 10.17 -7.95
CA GLU A 150 -31.08 11.49 -7.34
C GLU A 150 -32.20 11.58 -6.29
N ALA A 151 -33.40 11.07 -6.60
CA ALA A 151 -34.50 11.00 -5.64
C ALA A 151 -34.15 10.12 -4.41
N ALA A 152 -33.48 8.98 -4.63
CA ALA A 152 -33.02 8.12 -3.54
C ALA A 152 -31.94 8.79 -2.68
N LEU A 153 -31.00 9.53 -3.29
CA LEU A 153 -29.99 10.32 -2.58
C LEU A 153 -30.62 11.41 -1.74
N HIS A 154 -31.57 12.18 -2.26
CA HIS A 154 -32.28 13.20 -1.47
C HIS A 154 -32.98 12.61 -0.24
N LYS A 155 -33.53 11.40 -0.37
CA LYS A 155 -34.23 10.72 0.71
C LYS A 155 -33.27 10.15 1.77
N LEU A 156 -32.18 9.52 1.34
CA LEU A 156 -31.30 8.73 2.22
C LEU A 156 -30.07 9.50 2.70
N TYR A 157 -29.55 10.40 1.87
CA TYR A 157 -28.28 11.12 2.07
C TYR A 157 -28.43 12.59 1.63
N PRO A 158 -29.22 13.41 2.36
CA PRO A 158 -29.50 14.79 1.97
C PRO A 158 -28.23 15.66 1.89
N GLU A 159 -27.18 15.31 2.64
CA GLU A 159 -25.88 15.98 2.65
C GLU A 159 -24.97 15.62 1.46
N PHE A 160 -25.42 14.76 0.55
CA PHE A 160 -24.64 14.37 -0.62
C PHE A 160 -24.32 15.58 -1.51
N ASN A 161 -23.08 15.71 -1.98
CA ASN A 161 -22.74 16.76 -2.96
C ASN A 161 -23.23 16.38 -4.37
N PHE A 162 -24.43 16.85 -4.72
CA PHE A 162 -25.09 16.58 -6.00
C PHE A 162 -24.34 17.09 -7.23
N SER A 163 -23.41 18.05 -7.08
CA SER A 163 -22.58 18.50 -8.22
C SER A 163 -21.66 17.39 -8.77
N GLU A 164 -21.38 16.37 -7.97
CA GLU A 164 -20.54 15.22 -8.35
C GLU A 164 -21.36 14.02 -8.87
N LEU A 165 -22.70 14.05 -8.78
CA LEU A 165 -23.56 12.88 -9.05
C LEU A 165 -23.31 12.29 -10.45
N ARG A 166 -23.36 13.12 -11.49
CA ARG A 166 -23.25 12.66 -12.87
C ARG A 166 -21.86 12.09 -13.17
N SER A 167 -20.81 12.69 -12.64
CA SER A 167 -19.44 12.20 -12.86
C SER A 167 -19.20 10.88 -12.12
N MET A 168 -19.73 10.73 -10.90
CA MET A 168 -19.62 9.47 -10.14
C MET A 168 -20.45 8.34 -10.75
N LEU A 169 -21.67 8.61 -11.25
CA LEU A 169 -22.45 7.62 -12.00
C LEU A 169 -21.74 7.18 -13.28
N THR A 170 -21.11 8.13 -13.99
CA THR A 170 -20.31 7.82 -15.18
C THR A 170 -19.11 6.95 -14.80
N LEU A 171 -18.42 7.25 -13.71
CA LEU A 171 -17.32 6.45 -13.21
C LEU A 171 -17.76 5.03 -12.85
N LEU A 172 -18.88 4.89 -12.15
CA LEU A 172 -19.44 3.58 -11.80
C LEU A 172 -19.85 2.80 -13.05
N ALA A 173 -20.39 3.47 -14.06
CA ALA A 173 -20.76 2.86 -15.34
C ALA A 173 -19.56 2.29 -16.12
N VAL A 174 -18.39 2.92 -16.05
CA VAL A 174 -17.14 2.39 -16.63
C VAL A 174 -16.73 1.10 -15.92
N ASN A 175 -16.81 1.12 -14.60
CA ASN A 175 -16.32 0.04 -13.75
C ASN A 175 -17.25 -1.18 -13.79
N ASN A 176 -18.56 -0.96 -13.67
CA ASN A 176 -19.56 -2.01 -13.70
C ASN A 176 -20.92 -1.45 -14.15
N ILE A 177 -21.16 -1.47 -15.47
CA ILE A 177 -22.44 -1.02 -16.04
C ILE A 177 -23.60 -1.94 -15.66
N ASP A 178 -23.35 -3.24 -15.51
CA ASP A 178 -24.40 -4.23 -15.23
C ASP A 178 -24.92 -4.05 -13.81
N TYR A 179 -24.04 -3.72 -12.85
CA TYR A 179 -24.42 -3.27 -11.51
C TYR A 179 -25.43 -2.12 -11.55
N LEU A 180 -25.26 -1.14 -12.45
CA LEU A 180 -26.18 0.00 -12.58
C LEU A 180 -27.52 -0.38 -13.23
N LYS A 181 -27.57 -1.43 -14.05
CA LYS A 181 -28.81 -1.88 -14.69
C LYS A 181 -29.70 -2.66 -13.72
N ILE A 182 -29.09 -3.52 -12.91
CA ILE A 182 -29.80 -4.48 -12.06
C ILE A 182 -30.01 -3.98 -10.61
N SER A 183 -29.18 -3.03 -10.14
CA SER A 183 -29.27 -2.54 -8.76
C SER A 183 -30.40 -1.52 -8.57
N PRO A 184 -31.14 -1.59 -7.45
CA PRO A 184 -32.10 -0.56 -7.07
C PRO A 184 -31.46 0.82 -6.87
N PRO A 185 -32.20 1.92 -7.11
CA PRO A 185 -31.70 3.28 -6.93
C PRO A 185 -31.12 3.55 -5.53
N GLU A 186 -31.72 3.02 -4.48
CA GLU A 186 -31.28 3.18 -3.08
C GLU A 186 -29.91 2.54 -2.83
N ARG A 187 -29.66 1.40 -3.46
CA ARG A 187 -28.37 0.69 -3.36
C ARG A 187 -27.27 1.44 -4.11
N ILE A 188 -27.60 2.01 -5.26
CA ILE A 188 -26.67 2.87 -6.02
C ILE A 188 -26.40 4.15 -5.23
N ALA A 189 -27.42 4.79 -4.68
CA ALA A 189 -27.30 5.99 -3.84
C ALA A 189 -26.34 5.76 -2.65
N ARG A 190 -26.50 4.64 -1.93
CA ARG A 190 -25.61 4.24 -0.85
C ARG A 190 -24.17 4.07 -1.30
N LEU A 191 -23.94 3.37 -2.43
CA LEU A 191 -22.60 3.15 -2.97
C LEU A 191 -21.92 4.48 -3.37
N LEU A 192 -22.67 5.41 -3.98
CA LEU A 192 -22.17 6.73 -4.32
C LEU A 192 -21.84 7.54 -3.07
N CYS A 193 -22.73 7.56 -2.07
CA CYS A 193 -22.46 8.20 -0.79
C CYS A 193 -21.18 7.64 -0.13
N LEU A 194 -21.05 6.32 -0.08
CA LEU A 194 -19.87 5.64 0.46
C LEU A 194 -18.58 6.04 -0.26
N TYR A 195 -18.60 6.14 -1.59
CA TYR A 195 -17.44 6.61 -2.36
C TYR A 195 -17.09 8.08 -2.07
N GLN A 196 -18.09 8.96 -1.96
CA GLN A 196 -17.88 10.37 -1.65
C GLN A 196 -17.29 10.55 -0.25
N GLN A 197 -17.85 9.87 0.75
CA GLN A 197 -17.35 9.88 2.12
C GLN A 197 -15.92 9.31 2.19
N GLY A 198 -15.66 8.20 1.51
CA GLY A 198 -14.30 7.66 1.35
C GLY A 198 -13.30 8.71 0.88
N ARG A 199 -13.65 9.53 -0.12
CA ARG A 199 -12.75 10.60 -0.61
C ARG A 199 -12.57 11.77 0.37
N TYR A 200 -13.62 12.13 1.10
CA TYR A 200 -13.54 13.23 2.07
C TYR A 200 -12.68 12.84 3.28
N HIS A 201 -12.73 11.57 3.68
CA HIS A 201 -11.95 10.98 4.76
C HIS A 201 -10.63 10.32 4.28
N ASP A 202 -9.97 10.95 3.30
CA ASP A 202 -8.61 10.57 2.85
C ASP A 202 -8.47 9.11 2.37
N GLY A 203 -9.59 8.47 2.03
CA GLY A 203 -9.66 7.10 1.57
C GLY A 203 -10.05 6.09 2.65
N LEU A 204 -10.38 6.47 3.88
CA LEU A 204 -10.85 5.51 4.90
C LEU A 204 -12.16 5.99 5.52
N TYR A 205 -13.23 5.23 5.32
CA TYR A 205 -14.52 5.58 5.89
C TYR A 205 -15.28 4.35 6.36
N PHE A 206 -15.86 4.45 7.55
CA PHE A 206 -16.68 3.44 8.19
C PHE A 206 -17.98 4.07 8.70
N ALA A 207 -19.10 3.44 8.42
CA ALA A 207 -20.39 3.84 8.98
C ALA A 207 -21.26 2.62 9.29
N VAL A 208 -22.19 2.82 10.23
CA VAL A 208 -23.21 1.84 10.60
C VAL A 208 -24.57 2.43 10.23
N GLU A 209 -25.38 1.68 9.48
CA GLU A 209 -26.77 2.01 9.22
C GLU A 209 -27.67 0.90 9.75
N GLU A 210 -28.73 1.27 10.47
CA GLU A 210 -29.82 0.35 10.79
C GLU A 210 -30.93 0.50 9.75
N GLY A 211 -31.58 -0.61 9.41
CA GLY A 211 -32.75 -0.59 8.56
C GLY A 211 -33.50 -1.90 8.57
N VAL A 212 -34.36 -2.06 7.58
CA VAL A 212 -35.06 -3.32 7.31
C VAL A 212 -34.75 -3.79 5.89
N ASP A 213 -34.79 -5.11 5.67
CA ASP A 213 -34.69 -5.71 4.33
C ASP A 213 -36.03 -5.62 3.57
N ALA A 214 -36.08 -6.20 2.37
CA ALA A 214 -37.28 -6.21 1.54
C ALA A 214 -38.42 -7.09 2.10
N CYS A 215 -38.16 -7.85 3.16
CA CYS A 215 -39.09 -8.72 3.87
C CYS A 215 -39.38 -8.20 5.29
N ASP A 216 -39.06 -6.92 5.57
CA ASP A 216 -39.22 -6.26 6.87
C ASP A 216 -38.39 -6.87 8.02
N HIS A 217 -37.35 -7.65 7.72
CA HIS A 217 -36.42 -8.14 8.75
C HIS A 217 -35.44 -7.03 9.15
N PRO A 218 -35.14 -6.85 10.45
CA PRO A 218 -34.14 -5.90 10.92
C PRO A 218 -32.75 -6.24 10.38
N GLU A 219 -32.04 -5.24 9.86
CA GLU A 219 -30.68 -5.38 9.35
C GLU A 219 -29.76 -4.29 9.87
N ILE A 220 -28.53 -4.69 10.20
CA ILE A 220 -27.42 -3.78 10.46
C ILE A 220 -26.50 -3.81 9.25
N ARG A 221 -26.18 -2.63 8.72
CA ARG A 221 -25.33 -2.47 7.54
C ARG A 221 -24.06 -1.76 7.95
N ILE A 222 -22.93 -2.39 7.67
CA ILE A 222 -21.61 -1.81 7.82
C ILE A 222 -21.14 -1.33 6.45
N LEU A 223 -20.94 -0.03 6.32
CA LEU A 223 -20.38 0.60 5.14
C LEU A 223 -18.88 0.79 5.35
N PHE A 224 -18.07 0.31 4.43
CA PHE A 224 -16.62 0.40 4.53
C PHE A 224 -16.00 0.80 3.18
N SER A 225 -15.36 1.96 3.14
CA SER A 225 -14.64 2.47 1.97
C SER A 225 -13.15 2.51 2.23
N VAL A 226 -12.38 2.05 1.24
CA VAL A 226 -10.93 2.07 1.26
C VAL A 226 -10.37 2.58 -0.07
N GLY A 227 -9.64 3.69 -0.02
CA GLY A 227 -8.84 4.22 -1.11
C GLY A 227 -7.49 3.50 -1.21
N ASN A 228 -7.15 3.09 -2.43
CA ASN A 228 -5.97 2.29 -2.73
C ASN A 228 -5.83 1.08 -1.77
N PRO A 229 -6.80 0.15 -1.78
CA PRO A 229 -6.82 -1.00 -0.87
C PRO A 229 -5.60 -1.90 -1.09
N PRO A 230 -5.17 -2.64 -0.05
CA PRO A 230 -4.17 -3.69 -0.20
C PRO A 230 -4.50 -4.69 -1.32
N GLY A 231 -3.46 -5.41 -1.77
CA GLY A 231 -3.54 -6.36 -2.87
C GLY A 231 -4.33 -7.64 -2.58
N GLN A 232 -3.85 -8.78 -3.08
CA GLN A 232 -4.52 -10.08 -2.90
C GLN A 232 -4.65 -10.42 -1.40
N GLY A 233 -5.82 -10.95 -1.02
CA GLY A 233 -6.14 -11.30 0.38
C GLY A 233 -6.74 -10.16 1.21
N PHE A 234 -6.94 -8.96 0.65
CA PHE A 234 -7.58 -7.85 1.38
C PHE A 234 -9.02 -8.16 1.81
N LEU A 235 -9.87 -8.62 0.89
CA LEU A 235 -11.26 -8.98 1.22
C LEU A 235 -11.32 -10.17 2.20
N GLU A 236 -10.39 -11.11 2.09
CA GLU A 236 -10.23 -12.21 3.04
C GLU A 236 -9.95 -11.68 4.45
N GLN A 237 -9.01 -10.75 4.60
CA GLN A 237 -8.72 -10.11 5.88
C GLN A 237 -9.92 -9.32 6.43
N VAL A 238 -10.65 -8.61 5.58
CA VAL A 238 -11.85 -7.87 5.99
C VAL A 238 -12.91 -8.81 6.55
N LEU A 239 -13.20 -9.91 5.86
CA LEU A 239 -14.16 -10.91 6.36
C LEU A 239 -13.65 -11.60 7.62
N GLU A 240 -12.33 -11.84 7.73
CA GLU A 240 -11.70 -12.42 8.93
C GLU A 240 -11.97 -11.56 10.15
N VAL A 241 -11.81 -10.24 10.03
CA VAL A 241 -12.13 -9.29 11.11
C VAL A 241 -13.59 -9.44 11.56
N PHE A 242 -14.54 -9.51 10.63
CA PHE A 242 -15.95 -9.73 10.98
C PHE A 242 -16.15 -11.04 11.74
N HIS A 243 -15.55 -12.13 11.25
CA HIS A 243 -15.69 -13.44 11.86
C HIS A 243 -15.09 -13.51 13.27
N ARG A 244 -13.87 -12.98 13.45
CA ARG A 244 -13.17 -12.97 14.74
C ARG A 244 -13.88 -12.13 15.79
N LEU A 245 -14.54 -11.04 15.39
CA LEU A 245 -15.32 -10.21 16.30
C LEU A 245 -16.76 -10.74 16.52
N GLU A 246 -17.07 -11.97 16.08
CA GLU A 246 -18.41 -12.57 16.17
C GLU A 246 -19.51 -11.81 15.38
N GLY A 247 -19.12 -11.00 14.40
CA GLY A 247 -20.02 -10.32 13.48
C GLY A 247 -20.40 -11.23 12.31
N ARG A 248 -21.52 -11.95 12.42
CA ARG A 248 -21.98 -12.85 11.34
C ARG A 248 -22.50 -12.08 10.13
N VAL A 249 -21.75 -12.14 9.03
CA VAL A 249 -22.10 -11.54 7.74
C VAL A 249 -23.10 -12.44 7.00
N SER A 250 -24.37 -12.03 6.97
CA SER A 250 -25.41 -12.74 6.20
C SER A 250 -25.33 -12.41 4.71
N ARG A 251 -24.99 -11.15 4.38
CA ARG A 251 -24.80 -10.70 2.99
C ARG A 251 -23.64 -9.72 2.89
N ALA A 252 -22.94 -9.74 1.77
CA ALA A 252 -21.92 -8.75 1.46
C ALA A 252 -21.96 -8.39 -0.02
N TYR A 253 -21.77 -7.11 -0.31
CA TYR A 253 -21.53 -6.62 -1.66
C TYR A 253 -20.29 -5.73 -1.62
N CYS A 254 -19.27 -6.13 -2.37
CA CYS A 254 -18.01 -5.43 -2.43
C CYS A 254 -17.70 -5.09 -3.88
N LEU A 255 -17.42 -3.82 -4.14
CA LEU A 255 -17.05 -3.34 -5.46
C LEU A 255 -15.71 -2.60 -5.39
N GLU A 256 -14.79 -2.95 -6.27
CA GLU A 256 -13.58 -2.18 -6.52
C GLU A 256 -13.77 -1.31 -7.76
N ILE A 257 -13.64 0.01 -7.59
CA ILE A 257 -13.73 0.98 -8.68
C ILE A 257 -12.35 1.57 -8.99
N ALA A 258 -11.91 1.44 -10.24
CA ALA A 258 -10.75 2.14 -10.76
C ALA A 258 -11.12 3.61 -11.03
N THR A 259 -10.36 4.54 -10.44
CA THR A 259 -10.58 6.00 -10.60
C THR A 259 -9.67 6.64 -11.66
N GLY A 260 -8.76 5.85 -12.24
CA GLY A 260 -7.70 6.32 -13.14
C GLY A 260 -6.45 6.82 -12.41
N VAL A 261 -6.50 7.04 -11.09
CA VAL A 261 -5.34 7.32 -10.24
C VAL A 261 -5.10 6.14 -9.29
N ASN A 262 -6.03 5.89 -8.37
CA ASN A 262 -5.98 4.78 -7.42
C ASN A 262 -7.34 4.09 -7.32
N PRO A 263 -7.41 2.75 -7.23
CA PRO A 263 -8.69 2.07 -7.05
C PRO A 263 -9.31 2.41 -5.68
N HIS A 264 -10.63 2.25 -5.54
CA HIS A 264 -11.34 2.32 -4.27
C HIS A 264 -12.15 1.05 -4.08
N PHE A 265 -12.00 0.42 -2.92
CA PHE A 265 -12.87 -0.65 -2.46
C PHE A 265 -14.07 -0.06 -1.73
N LEU A 266 -15.27 -0.53 -2.05
CA LEU A 266 -16.53 -0.11 -1.47
C LEU A 266 -17.29 -1.37 -1.02
N GLY A 267 -17.33 -1.61 0.28
CA GLY A 267 -18.00 -2.75 0.89
C GLY A 267 -19.28 -2.34 1.62
N THR A 268 -20.35 -3.09 1.40
CA THR A 268 -21.56 -3.06 2.23
C THR A 268 -21.77 -4.46 2.81
N PHE A 269 -21.64 -4.59 4.12
CA PHE A 269 -21.78 -5.85 4.85
C PHE A 269 -23.06 -5.82 5.69
N TYR A 270 -23.85 -6.87 5.62
CA TYR A 270 -25.11 -7.01 6.34
C TYR A 270 -24.90 -8.03 7.45
N LEU A 271 -25.14 -7.59 8.67
CA LEU A 271 -24.93 -8.39 9.87
C LEU A 271 -26.26 -8.85 10.45
N GLU A 272 -26.28 -10.09 10.93
CA GLU A 272 -27.36 -10.60 11.77
C GLU A 272 -27.31 -9.89 13.13
N LYS A 273 -28.43 -9.30 13.56
CA LYS A 273 -28.49 -8.58 14.84
C LYS A 273 -28.27 -9.54 16.00
N CYS A 274 -27.22 -9.32 16.80
CA CYS A 274 -26.98 -10.05 18.03
C CYS A 274 -26.91 -9.11 19.24
N SER A 275 -27.08 -9.65 20.45
CA SER A 275 -27.13 -8.87 21.70
C SER A 275 -25.82 -8.14 22.04
N GLN A 276 -24.70 -8.58 21.47
CA GLN A 276 -23.38 -7.98 21.68
C GLN A 276 -23.12 -6.75 20.78
N MET A 277 -24.00 -6.48 19.80
CA MET A 277 -23.83 -5.35 18.89
C MET A 277 -24.23 -4.05 19.57
N GLY A 278 -23.26 -3.15 19.71
CA GLY A 278 -23.42 -1.83 20.30
C GLY A 278 -22.21 -0.94 19.97
N PRO A 279 -22.15 0.28 20.53
CA PRO A 279 -21.08 1.24 20.25
C PRO A 279 -19.67 0.64 20.37
N ASP A 280 -19.40 -0.10 21.44
CA ASP A 280 -18.09 -0.73 21.67
C ASP A 280 -17.73 -1.76 20.61
N PHE A 281 -18.70 -2.57 20.16
CA PHE A 281 -18.50 -3.53 19.08
C PHE A 281 -18.16 -2.80 17.78
N TYR A 282 -18.92 -1.75 17.43
CA TYR A 282 -18.68 -0.98 16.21
C TYR A 282 -17.34 -0.24 16.25
N ASP A 283 -16.92 0.24 17.41
CA ASP A 283 -15.63 0.88 17.59
C ASP A 283 -14.47 -0.11 17.42
N ARG A 284 -14.57 -1.30 18.03
CA ARG A 284 -13.58 -2.38 17.81
C ARG A 284 -13.52 -2.79 16.34
N LEU A 285 -14.68 -3.01 15.73
CA LEU A 285 -14.80 -3.38 14.31
C LEU A 285 -14.16 -2.31 13.41
N ARG A 286 -14.47 -1.03 13.65
CA ARG A 286 -13.89 0.09 12.91
C ARG A 286 -12.36 0.12 13.03
N ARG A 287 -11.80 -0.03 14.23
CA ARG A 287 -10.34 -0.04 14.46
C ARG A 287 -9.68 -1.19 13.71
N GLU A 288 -10.21 -2.41 13.84
CA GLU A 288 -9.69 -3.59 13.15
C GLU A 288 -9.76 -3.45 11.63
N LEU A 289 -10.89 -2.99 11.10
CA LEU A 289 -11.07 -2.75 9.66
C LEU A 289 -10.12 -1.66 9.14
N TYR A 290 -9.95 -0.55 9.86
CA TYR A 290 -9.00 0.49 9.47
C TYR A 290 -7.56 -0.02 9.48
N ASN A 291 -7.20 -0.83 10.48
CA ASN A 291 -5.86 -1.41 10.58
C ASN A 291 -5.52 -2.38 9.44
N THR A 292 -6.51 -2.95 8.72
CA THR A 292 -6.24 -3.76 7.51
C THR A 292 -5.43 -3.00 6.44
N GLN A 293 -5.44 -1.67 6.45
CA GLN A 293 -4.62 -0.85 5.54
C GLN A 293 -3.12 -0.99 5.78
N ILE A 294 -2.73 -1.22 7.04
CA ILE A 294 -1.35 -1.19 7.49
C ILE A 294 -0.88 -2.60 7.86
N LEU A 295 -1.76 -3.37 8.51
CA LEU A 295 -1.47 -4.70 9.00
C LEU A 295 -1.55 -5.75 7.88
N ALA A 296 -0.42 -6.37 7.58
CA ALA A 296 -0.39 -7.53 6.70
C ALA A 296 -1.03 -8.76 7.38
N ASN A 297 -1.88 -9.47 6.65
CA ASN A 297 -2.53 -10.72 7.11
C ASN A 297 -1.70 -11.99 6.81
N LYS A 298 -0.45 -11.82 6.37
CA LYS A 298 0.46 -12.91 6.07
C LYS A 298 1.61 -12.89 7.08
N GLY A 299 2.03 -14.07 7.51
CA GLY A 299 3.19 -14.24 8.39
C GLY A 299 2.88 -14.99 9.69
N SER A 300 3.93 -15.47 10.34
CA SER A 300 3.84 -16.22 11.59
C SER A 300 3.28 -15.38 12.74
N LEU A 301 3.67 -14.10 12.84
CA LEU A 301 3.17 -13.21 13.88
C LEU A 301 1.66 -12.97 13.75
N TYR A 302 1.12 -12.76 12.54
CA TYR A 302 -0.34 -12.63 12.36
C TYR A 302 -1.10 -13.86 12.84
N ARG A 303 -0.60 -15.05 12.47
CA ARG A 303 -1.21 -16.31 12.88
C ARG A 303 -1.14 -16.52 14.40
N GLN A 304 0.00 -16.23 15.00
CA GLN A 304 0.21 -16.44 16.43
C GLN A 304 -0.59 -15.44 17.28
N TYR A 305 -0.56 -14.16 16.91
CA TYR A 305 -1.13 -13.10 17.74
C TYR A 305 -2.61 -12.89 17.47
N VAL A 306 -3.00 -12.67 16.21
CA VAL A 306 -4.39 -12.31 15.86
C VAL A 306 -5.25 -13.54 15.74
N LEU A 307 -4.83 -14.55 14.95
CA LEU A 307 -5.61 -15.77 14.79
C LEU A 307 -5.48 -16.72 15.99
N GLY A 308 -4.43 -16.57 16.79
CA GLY A 308 -4.21 -17.31 18.04
C GLY A 308 -4.76 -16.62 19.28
N ASP A 309 -5.46 -15.49 19.12
CA ASP A 309 -6.12 -14.73 20.19
C ASP A 309 -5.20 -14.28 21.34
N LEU A 310 -3.91 -14.04 21.04
CA LEU A 310 -2.97 -13.44 22.00
C LEU A 310 -3.04 -11.91 21.99
N ALA A 311 -3.44 -11.30 20.87
CA ALA A 311 -3.53 -9.86 20.70
C ALA A 311 -4.49 -9.49 19.57
N ASN A 312 -5.02 -8.27 19.63
CA ASN A 312 -5.81 -7.72 18.53
C ASN A 312 -4.91 -7.18 17.40
N GLY A 313 -5.52 -6.73 16.30
CA GLY A 313 -4.78 -6.25 15.12
C GLY A 313 -4.01 -4.97 15.38
N GLU A 314 -4.51 -4.08 16.25
CA GLU A 314 -3.83 -2.84 16.63
C GLU A 314 -2.55 -3.12 17.45
N GLU A 315 -2.61 -4.06 18.38
CA GLU A 315 -1.47 -4.48 19.19
C GLU A 315 -0.40 -5.17 18.34
N LEU A 316 -0.79 -6.08 17.43
CA LEU A 316 0.15 -6.67 16.48
C LEU A 316 0.77 -5.61 15.55
N LEU A 317 0.01 -4.59 15.17
CA LEU A 317 0.54 -3.50 14.37
C LEU A 317 1.68 -2.76 15.11
N MET A 318 1.54 -2.52 16.42
CA MET A 318 2.61 -1.96 17.25
C MET A 318 3.82 -2.90 17.32
N ILE A 319 3.59 -4.19 17.52
CA ILE A 319 4.66 -5.20 17.56
C ILE A 319 5.45 -5.21 16.23
N ASN A 320 4.77 -5.16 15.08
CA ASN A 320 5.44 -5.11 13.79
C ASN A 320 6.26 -3.83 13.61
N ALA A 321 5.78 -2.68 14.11
CA ALA A 321 6.55 -1.44 14.12
C ALA A 321 7.82 -1.56 14.98
N MET A 322 7.73 -2.21 16.16
CA MET A 322 8.90 -2.49 17.00
C MET A 322 9.90 -3.43 16.31
N VAL A 323 9.42 -4.49 15.64
CA VAL A 323 10.26 -5.41 14.86
C VAL A 323 11.03 -4.65 13.77
N ALA A 324 10.32 -3.82 12.99
CA ALA A 324 10.94 -3.02 11.94
C ALA A 324 11.98 -2.05 12.52
N PHE A 325 11.62 -1.31 13.58
CA PHE A 325 12.53 -0.37 14.24
C PHE A 325 13.79 -1.05 14.79
N CYS A 326 13.65 -2.22 15.43
CA CYS A 326 14.79 -2.96 15.95
C CYS A 326 15.73 -3.42 14.83
N HIS A 327 15.17 -3.96 13.75
CA HIS A 327 15.96 -4.37 12.59
C HIS A 327 16.71 -3.17 11.99
N THR A 328 16.01 -2.09 11.65
CA THR A 328 16.60 -0.93 10.98
C THR A 328 17.58 -0.14 11.86
N SER A 329 17.50 -0.29 13.19
CA SER A 329 18.42 0.38 14.15
C SER A 329 19.62 -0.46 14.55
N LEU A 330 19.61 -1.78 14.31
CA LEU A 330 20.69 -2.69 14.73
C LEU A 330 21.48 -3.27 13.54
N ALA A 331 20.79 -3.57 12.44
CA ALA A 331 21.37 -4.30 11.32
C ALA A 331 22.42 -3.52 10.52
N HIS A 332 22.45 -2.18 10.58
CA HIS A 332 23.44 -1.41 9.83
C HIS A 332 24.87 -1.64 10.33
N SER A 333 25.01 -1.98 11.62
CA SER A 333 26.29 -2.31 12.26
C SER A 333 26.56 -3.82 12.25
N GLN A 334 25.54 -4.64 12.51
CA GLN A 334 25.66 -6.10 12.62
C GLN A 334 24.56 -6.82 11.80
N PRO A 335 24.65 -6.81 10.46
CA PRO A 335 23.58 -7.30 9.58
C PRO A 335 23.30 -8.80 9.71
N ASP A 336 24.33 -9.62 9.98
CA ASP A 336 24.20 -11.07 10.12
C ASP A 336 23.56 -11.49 11.45
N VAL A 337 23.60 -10.62 12.46
CA VAL A 337 23.10 -10.91 13.82
C VAL A 337 21.67 -10.42 14.00
N TYR A 338 21.36 -9.24 13.46
CA TYR A 338 20.06 -8.58 13.61
C TYR A 338 19.30 -8.51 12.29
N ASP A 339 19.41 -9.57 11.48
CA ASP A 339 18.57 -9.72 10.30
C ASP A 339 17.07 -9.68 10.69
N LEU A 340 16.22 -9.31 9.74
CA LEU A 340 14.80 -9.10 10.00
C LEU A 340 14.10 -10.38 10.48
N SER A 341 14.55 -11.55 10.05
CA SER A 341 13.99 -12.84 10.46
C SER A 341 14.31 -13.16 11.91
N GLU A 342 15.54 -12.88 12.36
CA GLU A 342 16.00 -13.09 13.73
C GLU A 342 15.34 -12.12 14.71
N VAL A 343 15.20 -10.85 14.33
CA VAL A 343 14.44 -9.87 15.11
C VAL A 343 12.99 -10.32 15.23
N ARG A 344 12.34 -10.70 14.14
CA ARG A 344 10.95 -11.20 14.15
C ARG A 344 10.79 -12.48 14.98
N ARG A 345 11.78 -13.37 14.93
CA ARG A 345 11.81 -14.60 15.72
C ARG A 345 11.83 -14.29 17.21
N ALA A 346 12.51 -13.23 17.66
CA ALA A 346 12.48 -12.79 19.05
C ALA A 346 11.06 -12.49 19.54
N PHE A 347 10.31 -11.69 18.79
CA PHE A 347 8.92 -11.37 19.14
C PHE A 347 8.02 -12.60 19.07
N HIS A 348 8.24 -13.51 18.10
CA HIS A 348 7.48 -14.76 18.02
C HIS A 348 7.73 -15.68 19.23
N THR A 349 8.97 -15.78 19.72
CA THR A 349 9.32 -16.71 20.81
C THR A 349 9.06 -16.16 22.21
N SER A 350 8.91 -14.84 22.36
CA SER A 350 8.74 -14.19 23.66
C SER A 350 7.57 -13.18 23.65
N PRO A 351 6.34 -13.67 23.40
CA PRO A 351 5.16 -12.80 23.30
C PRO A 351 4.87 -12.02 24.58
N GLU A 352 5.25 -12.54 25.75
CA GLU A 352 5.08 -11.89 27.04
C GLU A 352 5.80 -10.53 27.13
N ILE A 353 7.02 -10.42 26.61
CA ILE A 353 7.78 -9.15 26.58
C ILE A 353 7.18 -8.22 25.52
N ALA A 354 6.82 -8.76 24.35
CA ALA A 354 6.19 -7.98 23.29
C ALA A 354 4.89 -7.31 23.77
N LEU A 355 4.03 -8.06 24.46
CA LEU A 355 2.78 -7.54 25.02
C LEU A 355 3.03 -6.57 26.18
N ALA A 356 4.07 -6.79 27.00
CA ALA A 356 4.45 -5.84 28.05
C ALA A 356 4.91 -4.49 27.47
N LEU A 357 5.68 -4.51 26.38
CA LEU A 357 6.06 -3.31 25.63
C LEU A 357 4.83 -2.58 25.04
N VAL A 358 3.86 -3.31 24.51
CA VAL A 358 2.59 -2.73 24.02
C VAL A 358 1.78 -2.11 25.15
N ARG A 359 1.66 -2.77 26.31
CA ARG A 359 1.02 -2.19 27.51
C ARG A 359 1.72 -0.91 27.95
N PHE A 360 3.05 -0.91 27.99
CA PHE A 360 3.83 0.29 28.31
C PHE A 360 3.57 1.42 27.31
N PHE A 361 3.53 1.12 26.02
CA PHE A 361 3.20 2.11 24.99
C PHE A 361 1.79 2.69 25.19
N ASN A 362 0.79 1.84 25.41
CA ASN A 362 -0.59 2.26 25.65
C ASN A 362 -0.69 3.15 26.89
N ALA A 363 0.05 2.83 27.95
CA ALA A 363 0.09 3.65 29.16
C ALA A 363 0.71 5.03 28.94
N ARG A 364 1.50 5.25 27.88
CA ARG A 364 2.02 6.57 27.51
C ARG A 364 1.08 7.33 26.57
N PHE A 365 0.51 6.65 25.59
CA PHE A 365 -0.12 7.32 24.45
C PHE A 365 -1.64 7.26 24.41
N THR A 366 -2.30 6.55 25.33
CA THR A 366 -3.77 6.58 25.41
C THR A 366 -4.24 8.01 25.78
N PRO A 367 -5.01 8.71 24.90
CA PRO A 367 -5.27 10.14 25.04
C PRO A 367 -5.95 10.56 26.35
N GLU A 368 -6.86 9.73 26.86
CA GLU A 368 -7.72 10.04 28.02
C GLU A 368 -7.32 9.25 29.29
N LEU A 369 -6.11 8.67 29.32
CA LEU A 369 -5.68 7.88 30.46
C LEU A 369 -5.38 8.77 31.68
N GLU A 370 -6.12 8.55 32.77
CA GLU A 370 -5.84 9.13 34.08
C GLU A 370 -4.57 8.53 34.70
N GLU A 371 -3.86 9.30 35.54
CA GLU A 371 -2.61 8.87 36.19
C GLU A 371 -1.52 8.31 35.27
N ARG A 372 -1.54 8.72 33.98
CA ARG A 372 -0.61 8.31 32.91
C ARG A 372 0.85 8.17 33.37
N GLU A 373 1.39 9.19 34.04
CA GLU A 373 2.79 9.21 34.47
C GLU A 373 3.12 8.16 35.53
N VAL A 374 2.16 7.77 36.37
CA VAL A 374 2.35 6.73 37.39
C VAL A 374 2.33 5.36 36.74
N GLU A 375 1.31 5.07 35.93
CA GLU A 375 1.17 3.79 35.23
C GLU A 375 2.30 3.56 34.21
N SER A 376 2.67 4.60 33.46
CA SER A 376 3.81 4.56 32.53
C SER A 376 5.10 4.19 33.25
N ARG A 377 5.42 4.82 34.39
CA ARG A 377 6.63 4.50 35.17
C ARG A 377 6.60 3.07 35.73
N ARG A 378 5.44 2.61 36.21
CA ARG A 378 5.26 1.25 36.73
C ARG A 378 5.52 0.21 35.63
N LEU A 379 4.87 0.37 34.47
CA LEU A 379 4.98 -0.55 33.34
C LEU A 379 6.36 -0.48 32.65
N GLN A 380 7.00 0.69 32.61
CA GLN A 380 8.38 0.82 32.15
C GLN A 380 9.30 -0.06 32.99
N LYS A 381 9.21 0.04 34.32
CA LYS A 381 10.04 -0.73 35.24
C LYS A 381 9.79 -2.23 35.13
N GLU A 382 8.52 -2.64 35.00
CA GLU A 382 8.14 -4.04 34.73
C GLU A 382 8.85 -4.58 33.48
N VAL A 383 8.82 -3.82 32.37
CA VAL A 383 9.49 -4.22 31.11
C VAL A 383 11.00 -4.27 31.27
N GLU A 384 11.62 -3.29 31.94
CA GLU A 384 13.06 -3.27 32.22
C GLU A 384 13.51 -4.50 33.01
N GLU A 385 12.75 -4.87 34.05
CA GLU A 385 13.00 -6.06 34.86
C GLU A 385 12.82 -7.36 34.06
N MET A 386 11.79 -7.46 33.21
CA MET A 386 11.59 -8.61 32.31
C MET A 386 12.76 -8.78 31.34
N ILE A 387 13.23 -7.69 30.73
CA ILE A 387 14.37 -7.71 29.80
C ILE A 387 15.65 -8.10 30.55
N ALA A 388 15.93 -7.46 31.69
CA ALA A 388 17.13 -7.76 32.49
C ALA A 388 17.11 -9.19 33.07
N GLY A 389 15.92 -9.75 33.30
CA GLY A 389 15.72 -11.12 33.77
C GLY A 389 15.73 -12.20 32.68
N TYR A 390 15.69 -11.83 31.39
CA TYR A 390 15.52 -12.79 30.29
C TYR A 390 16.65 -13.84 30.24
N ASN A 391 16.33 -15.09 30.52
CA ASN A 391 17.32 -16.17 30.59
C ASN A 391 16.67 -17.52 30.23
N THR A 392 17.09 -18.10 29.10
CA THR A 392 16.66 -19.42 28.64
C THR A 392 17.72 -20.50 28.85
N GLY A 393 18.84 -20.14 29.49
CA GLY A 393 20.03 -20.99 29.61
C GLY A 393 20.93 -20.97 28.38
N HIS A 394 20.55 -20.27 27.30
CA HIS A 394 21.30 -20.17 26.06
C HIS A 394 21.89 -18.77 25.90
N ARG A 395 23.00 -18.52 26.62
CA ARG A 395 23.61 -17.18 26.77
C ARG A 395 23.66 -16.34 25.49
N HIS A 396 24.13 -16.92 24.38
CA HIS A 396 24.23 -16.19 23.11
C HIS A 396 22.87 -15.68 22.61
N PHE A 397 21.84 -16.53 22.63
CA PHE A 397 20.49 -16.10 22.26
C PHE A 397 19.89 -15.15 23.29
N ASP A 398 20.16 -15.35 24.58
CA ASP A 398 19.66 -14.46 25.63
C ASP A 398 20.22 -13.05 25.50
N ASP A 399 21.52 -12.89 25.27
CA ASP A 399 22.18 -11.58 25.06
C ASP A 399 21.63 -10.86 23.81
N LEU A 400 21.37 -11.62 22.74
CA LEU A 400 20.76 -11.12 21.50
C LEU A 400 19.32 -10.65 21.74
N ARG A 401 18.49 -11.45 22.43
CA ARG A 401 17.09 -11.12 22.75
C ARG A 401 16.99 -9.91 23.68
N ARG A 402 17.85 -9.84 24.69
CA ARG A 402 17.96 -8.66 25.58
C ARG A 402 18.26 -7.40 24.79
N THR A 403 19.19 -7.46 23.83
CA THR A 403 19.53 -6.30 22.99
C THR A 403 18.33 -5.88 22.12
N ILE A 404 17.66 -6.83 21.45
CA ILE A 404 16.46 -6.55 20.63
C ILE A 404 15.36 -5.88 21.47
N PHE A 405 15.01 -6.46 22.62
CA PHE A 405 13.94 -5.91 23.45
C PHE A 405 14.32 -4.60 24.14
N ALA A 406 15.60 -4.39 24.47
CA ALA A 406 16.09 -3.09 24.93
C ALA A 406 15.93 -2.01 23.84
N THR A 407 16.23 -2.33 22.57
CA THR A 407 15.99 -1.42 21.44
C THR A 407 14.50 -1.13 21.25
N ALA A 408 13.64 -2.14 21.38
CA ALA A 408 12.18 -1.95 21.32
C ALA A 408 11.67 -1.06 22.48
N LEU A 409 12.25 -1.21 23.67
CA LEU A 409 11.97 -0.35 24.82
C LEU A 409 12.37 1.10 24.53
N LEU A 410 13.51 1.34 23.87
CA LEU A 410 13.94 2.69 23.49
C LEU A 410 12.95 3.37 22.55
N LEU A 411 12.39 2.66 21.56
CA LEU A 411 11.30 3.18 20.72
C LEU A 411 10.14 3.69 21.58
N VAL A 412 9.66 2.86 22.51
CA VAL A 412 8.53 3.23 23.36
C VAL A 412 8.89 4.38 24.28
N ARG A 413 10.04 4.34 24.98
CA ARG A 413 10.46 5.33 25.99
C ARG A 413 10.73 6.72 25.38
N TYR A 414 11.35 6.78 24.20
CA TYR A 414 11.77 8.03 23.57
C TYR A 414 10.79 8.58 22.52
N THR A 415 9.67 7.90 22.27
CA THR A 415 8.59 8.51 21.47
C THR A 415 8.02 9.72 22.23
N LEU A 416 7.85 10.83 21.52
CA LEU A 416 7.25 12.08 22.02
C LEU A 416 5.92 12.41 21.34
N LYS A 417 5.70 11.96 20.11
CA LYS A 417 4.39 12.01 19.43
C LYS A 417 4.16 10.71 18.66
N SER A 418 2.94 10.19 18.66
CA SER A 418 2.55 9.08 17.80
C SER A 418 1.10 9.20 17.33
N ASN A 419 0.84 8.81 16.08
CA ASN A 419 -0.50 8.78 15.50
C ASN A 419 -1.19 7.42 15.71
N PHE A 420 -0.65 6.55 16.57
CA PHE A 420 -1.16 5.19 16.78
C PHE A 420 -2.66 5.12 17.07
N PHE A 421 -3.20 6.06 17.87
CA PHE A 421 -4.62 6.11 18.22
C PHE A 421 -5.49 6.89 17.23
N VAL A 422 -4.91 7.45 16.15
CA VAL A 422 -5.69 8.09 15.09
C VAL A 422 -6.44 6.99 14.29
N PRO A 423 -7.78 7.07 14.14
CA PRO A 423 -8.53 6.01 13.46
C PRO A 423 -8.19 5.92 11.96
N GLU A 424 -8.28 7.03 11.23
CA GLU A 424 -8.10 7.11 9.78
C GLU A 424 -6.62 7.17 9.35
N LYS A 425 -5.74 6.53 10.14
CA LYS A 425 -4.30 6.50 9.87
C LYS A 425 -3.97 5.57 8.70
N HIS A 426 -3.05 6.00 7.83
CA HIS A 426 -2.59 5.21 6.68
C HIS A 426 -1.20 4.59 6.86
N ALA A 427 -0.46 5.05 7.86
CA ALA A 427 0.81 4.50 8.32
C ALA A 427 0.99 4.92 9.79
N LEU A 428 1.92 4.28 10.49
CA LEU A 428 2.34 4.72 11.82
C LEU A 428 3.51 5.68 11.71
N ALA A 429 3.52 6.68 12.58
CA ALA A 429 4.62 7.60 12.76
C ALA A 429 4.94 7.76 14.26
N PHE A 430 6.23 7.86 14.56
CA PHE A 430 6.78 8.04 15.90
C PHE A 430 7.82 9.15 15.84
N ARG A 431 7.50 10.32 16.41
CA ARG A 431 8.47 11.41 16.58
C ARG A 431 9.29 11.11 17.82
N LEU A 432 10.56 10.75 17.63
CA LEU A 432 11.49 10.35 18.67
C LEU A 432 12.31 11.53 19.17
N ASP A 433 12.59 11.54 20.47
CA ASP A 433 13.70 12.32 21.03
C ASP A 433 15.04 11.66 20.64
N PRO A 434 15.92 12.34 19.88
CA PRO A 434 17.20 11.81 19.44
C PRO A 434 18.14 11.34 20.57
N ALA A 435 17.89 11.72 21.82
CA ALA A 435 18.63 11.24 22.98
C ALA A 435 18.61 9.70 23.12
N TYR A 436 17.66 8.99 22.49
CA TYR A 436 17.66 7.52 22.48
C TYR A 436 18.95 6.92 21.87
N LEU A 437 19.58 7.62 20.94
CA LEU A 437 20.84 7.19 20.32
C LEU A 437 21.98 7.12 21.34
N GLN A 438 21.95 7.94 22.40
CA GLN A 438 22.97 7.92 23.46
C GLN A 438 22.79 6.76 24.44
N GLU A 439 21.60 6.16 24.50
CA GLU A 439 21.32 4.98 25.31
C GLU A 439 21.62 3.68 24.55
N MET A 440 21.75 3.74 23.22
CA MET A 440 22.20 2.61 22.43
C MET A 440 23.68 2.33 22.72
N LYS A 441 24.08 1.06 22.61
CA LYS A 441 25.49 0.67 22.72
C LYS A 441 26.30 1.37 21.61
N ASP A 442 27.52 1.80 21.92
CA ASP A 442 28.41 2.54 21.01
C ASP A 442 28.57 1.87 19.64
N GLU A 443 28.60 0.54 19.58
CA GLU A 443 28.71 -0.21 18.33
C GLU A 443 27.56 0.05 17.32
N PHE A 444 26.39 0.45 17.79
CA PHE A 444 25.22 0.78 16.96
C PHE A 444 25.12 2.26 16.58
N THR A 445 26.08 3.09 17.00
CA THR A 445 26.12 4.52 16.65
C THR A 445 27.48 4.98 16.14
N ALA A 446 28.51 4.13 16.24
CA ALA A 446 29.89 4.43 15.84
C ALA A 446 30.07 4.74 14.35
N ASP A 447 29.15 4.31 13.49
CA ASP A 447 29.18 4.55 12.04
C ASP A 447 28.37 5.78 11.60
N PHE A 448 27.80 6.53 12.54
CA PHE A 448 27.12 7.79 12.28
C PHE A 448 28.10 8.98 12.21
N PRO A 449 27.81 10.02 11.40
CA PRO A 449 28.59 11.25 11.37
C PRO A 449 28.80 11.87 12.76
N SER A 450 30.06 12.14 13.10
CA SER A 450 30.47 12.83 14.32
C SER A 450 30.21 14.34 14.26
N GLY A 451 29.87 14.96 15.38
CA GLY A 451 29.81 16.42 15.53
C GLY A 451 28.50 16.89 16.17
N ASN A 452 27.40 16.80 15.42
CA ASN A 452 26.09 17.22 15.89
C ASN A 452 25.12 16.04 15.94
N ALA A 453 24.42 15.87 17.06
CA ALA A 453 23.27 14.98 17.12
C ALA A 453 22.12 15.57 16.29
N PRO A 454 21.21 14.75 15.74
CA PRO A 454 20.03 15.26 15.08
C PRO A 454 19.17 16.04 16.08
N PHE A 455 18.45 17.03 15.59
CA PHE A 455 17.41 17.73 16.35
C PHE A 455 16.15 16.86 16.48
N ARG A 456 15.85 16.08 15.43
CA ARG A 456 14.63 15.29 15.35
C ARG A 456 14.84 14.03 14.53
N ILE A 457 14.23 12.94 14.99
CA ILE A 457 14.10 11.69 14.26
C ILE A 457 12.62 11.29 14.26
N THR A 458 12.08 10.95 13.10
CA THR A 458 10.72 10.45 12.94
C THR A 458 10.79 9.10 12.28
N PHE A 459 10.36 8.04 12.97
CA PHE A 459 10.26 6.71 12.42
C PHE A 459 8.86 6.49 11.84
N PHE A 460 8.77 5.90 10.65
CA PHE A 460 7.54 5.56 9.97
C PHE A 460 7.46 4.07 9.70
N TYR A 461 6.27 3.49 9.89
CA TYR A 461 6.00 2.09 9.60
C TYR A 461 4.71 1.94 8.79
N GLY A 462 4.75 1.14 7.73
CA GLY A 462 3.58 0.81 6.90
C GLY A 462 3.61 -0.63 6.37
N ARG A 463 2.54 -1.02 5.68
CA ARG A 463 2.34 -2.40 5.19
C ARG A 463 3.46 -2.91 4.28
N TYR A 464 3.99 -2.02 3.44
CA TYR A 464 4.96 -2.36 2.40
C TYR A 464 6.34 -1.73 2.65
N GLY A 465 6.61 -1.24 3.86
CA GLY A 465 7.86 -0.51 4.08
C GLY A 465 7.98 0.21 5.40
N ALA A 466 9.19 0.68 5.67
CA ALA A 466 9.53 1.51 6.81
C ALA A 466 10.36 2.71 6.33
N GLY A 467 10.44 3.76 7.14
CA GLY A 467 11.19 4.95 6.77
C GLY A 467 11.57 5.79 7.96
N TYR A 468 12.50 6.70 7.72
CA TYR A 468 12.86 7.72 8.69
C TYR A 468 12.85 9.09 8.04
N HIS A 469 12.46 10.10 8.82
CA HIS A 469 12.86 11.48 8.59
C HIS A 469 13.87 11.87 9.68
N VAL A 470 15.02 12.42 9.30
CA VAL A 470 16.03 12.96 10.22
C VAL A 470 16.24 14.43 9.90
N GLY A 471 16.23 15.30 10.91
CA GLY A 471 16.46 16.74 10.77
C GLY A 471 17.46 17.26 11.80
N PHE A 472 18.31 18.20 11.40
CA PHE A 472 19.37 18.80 12.23
C PHE A 472 19.07 20.21 12.74
N SER A 473 17.83 20.70 12.55
CA SER A 473 17.35 21.96 13.11
C SER A 473 15.84 21.88 13.35
N ASP A 474 15.34 22.81 14.14
CA ASP A 474 13.92 23.12 14.34
C ASP A 474 13.19 23.32 13.00
N ILE A 475 13.69 24.23 12.15
CA ILE A 475 13.28 24.43 10.76
C ILE A 475 14.25 23.67 9.87
N ALA A 476 13.78 22.62 9.21
CA ALA A 476 14.66 21.76 8.41
C ALA A 476 14.14 21.50 7.01
N ARG A 477 15.06 21.41 6.04
CA ARG A 477 14.78 21.20 4.62
C ARG A 477 15.55 20.02 4.03
N GLY A 478 14.85 19.15 3.30
CA GLY A 478 15.42 17.88 2.86
C GLY A 478 14.62 17.11 1.81
N GLY A 479 15.31 16.33 0.99
CA GLY A 479 14.67 15.47 -0.02
C GLY A 479 14.00 14.23 0.58
N TRP A 480 12.90 13.78 -0.04
CA TRP A 480 12.23 12.51 0.24
C TRP A 480 12.56 11.49 -0.86
N ARG A 481 13.37 10.50 -0.47
CA ARG A 481 13.75 9.33 -1.27
C ARG A 481 12.88 8.12 -0.96
N THR A 482 12.40 7.42 -1.98
CA THR A 482 11.76 6.10 -1.81
C THR A 482 12.56 5.05 -2.58
N ILE A 483 13.08 4.04 -1.88
CA ILE A 483 13.86 2.94 -2.45
C ILE A 483 12.93 1.77 -2.73
N SER A 484 12.49 1.62 -3.98
CA SER A 484 11.61 0.51 -4.41
C SER A 484 12.42 -0.75 -4.68
N CYS A 485 12.28 -1.74 -3.80
CA CYS A 485 13.05 -2.98 -3.78
C CYS A 485 12.30 -4.08 -4.56
N SER A 486 12.91 -4.57 -5.65
CA SER A 486 12.26 -5.55 -6.54
C SER A 486 12.42 -7.00 -6.08
N THR A 487 13.32 -7.25 -5.13
CA THR A 487 13.53 -8.56 -4.50
C THR A 487 13.56 -8.40 -2.98
N MET A 488 13.35 -9.51 -2.26
CA MET A 488 13.47 -9.52 -0.81
C MET A 488 14.91 -9.23 -0.36
N ASP A 489 15.92 -9.68 -1.12
CA ASP A 489 17.33 -9.40 -0.81
C ASP A 489 17.64 -7.90 -0.91
N ASP A 490 17.13 -7.22 -1.95
CA ASP A 490 17.24 -5.76 -2.08
C ASP A 490 16.57 -5.04 -0.89
N PHE A 491 15.40 -5.54 -0.48
CA PHE A 491 14.66 -4.99 0.63
C PHE A 491 15.42 -5.15 1.96
N LEU A 492 15.93 -6.34 2.24
CA LEU A 492 16.69 -6.63 3.46
C LEU A 492 18.00 -5.83 3.52
N ALA A 493 18.72 -5.72 2.41
CA ALA A 493 19.93 -4.91 2.33
C ALA A 493 19.62 -3.42 2.58
N SER A 494 18.60 -2.87 1.92
CA SER A 494 18.21 -1.47 2.06
C SER A 494 17.64 -1.15 3.45
N ALA A 495 16.79 -2.03 3.99
CA ALA A 495 16.22 -1.88 5.32
C ALA A 495 17.31 -1.97 6.40
N GLY A 496 18.27 -2.88 6.23
CA GLY A 496 19.39 -3.05 7.14
C GLY A 496 20.23 -1.80 7.30
N THR A 497 20.40 -1.00 6.23
CA THR A 497 21.19 0.26 6.28
C THR A 497 20.35 1.53 6.40
N LEU A 498 19.03 1.41 6.56
CA LEU A 498 18.09 2.53 6.41
C LEU A 498 18.38 3.70 7.35
N LEU A 499 18.49 3.46 8.66
CA LEU A 499 18.71 4.52 9.65
C LEU A 499 20.01 5.28 9.35
N ARG A 500 21.09 4.54 9.08
CA ARG A 500 22.40 5.08 8.73
C ARG A 500 22.34 5.93 7.45
N GLU A 501 21.70 5.43 6.39
CA GLU A 501 21.59 6.17 5.13
C GLU A 501 20.85 7.49 5.34
N VAL A 502 19.70 7.48 6.02
CA VAL A 502 18.92 8.71 6.27
C VAL A 502 19.75 9.71 7.07
N TYR A 503 20.42 9.24 8.13
CA TYR A 503 21.26 10.08 8.97
C TYR A 503 22.38 10.75 8.15
N VAL A 504 23.15 9.96 7.39
CA VAL A 504 24.27 10.47 6.58
C VAL A 504 23.78 11.48 5.53
N LEU A 505 22.66 11.20 4.86
CA LEU A 505 22.09 12.09 3.87
C LEU A 505 21.55 13.39 4.49
N ALA A 506 20.89 13.31 5.64
CA ALA A 506 20.40 14.48 6.37
C ALA A 506 21.55 15.36 6.89
N HIS A 507 22.62 14.74 7.40
CA HIS A 507 23.81 15.45 7.85
C HIS A 507 24.51 16.15 6.68
N THR A 508 24.64 15.47 5.54
CA THR A 508 25.21 16.07 4.32
C THR A 508 24.35 17.24 3.83
N GLN A 509 23.03 17.11 3.90
CA GLN A 509 22.11 18.20 3.59
C GLN A 509 22.27 19.37 4.57
N HIS A 510 22.59 19.11 5.84
CA HIS A 510 22.81 20.16 6.85
C HIS A 510 24.07 20.96 6.55
N LEU A 511 25.17 20.29 6.20
CA LEU A 511 26.40 20.97 5.74
C LEU A 511 26.18 21.77 4.44
N LYS A 512 25.29 21.29 3.56
CA LYS A 512 24.92 21.99 2.33
C LYS A 512 24.07 23.24 2.60
N ASN A 513 23.20 23.22 3.60
CA ASN A 513 22.30 24.33 3.92
C ASN A 513 22.95 25.45 4.75
N LYS A 514 24.27 25.43 4.94
CA LYS A 514 25.02 26.39 5.78
C LYS A 514 24.79 27.88 5.46
N ASP A 515 24.33 28.20 4.26
CA ASP A 515 24.13 29.57 3.76
C ASP A 515 22.64 29.97 3.63
N ILE A 516 21.71 29.15 4.14
CA ILE A 516 20.26 29.42 4.17
C ILE A 516 19.72 29.26 5.61
N TYR A 517 18.47 29.67 5.86
CA TYR A 517 17.92 29.69 7.22
C TYR A 517 17.51 28.29 7.74
N GLU A 518 17.26 27.35 6.83
CA GLU A 518 16.84 25.99 7.14
C GLU A 518 18.04 25.09 7.46
N GLY A 519 17.98 24.32 8.55
CA GLY A 519 18.89 23.19 8.73
C GLY A 519 18.64 22.08 7.70
N GLY A 520 19.57 21.12 7.58
CA GLY A 520 19.36 19.96 6.72
C GLY A 520 18.44 18.91 7.31
N SER A 521 17.65 18.30 6.44
CA SER A 521 16.93 17.07 6.74
C SER A 521 16.97 16.07 5.58
N LYS A 522 16.46 14.87 5.82
CA LYS A 522 16.19 13.88 4.79
C LYS A 522 15.05 12.98 5.24
N MET A 523 14.22 12.56 4.28
CA MET A 523 13.31 11.43 4.45
C MET A 523 13.72 10.30 3.51
N VAL A 524 13.91 9.09 4.02
CA VAL A 524 14.14 7.89 3.20
C VAL A 524 13.17 6.80 3.62
N VAL A 525 12.60 6.13 2.63
CA VAL A 525 11.63 5.05 2.80
C VAL A 525 12.10 3.85 1.99
N VAL A 526 12.18 2.68 2.62
CA VAL A 526 12.33 1.41 1.90
C VAL A 526 10.96 0.86 1.58
N HIS A 527 10.77 0.41 0.35
CA HIS A 527 9.48 -0.03 -0.17
C HIS A 527 9.61 -1.41 -0.81
N ASP A 528 8.97 -2.41 -0.21
CA ASP A 528 8.91 -3.77 -0.71
C ASP A 528 7.88 -3.88 -1.85
N VAL A 529 8.36 -4.24 -3.04
CA VAL A 529 7.55 -4.59 -4.20
C VAL A 529 7.93 -5.97 -4.77
N SER A 530 8.57 -6.81 -3.97
CA SER A 530 9.06 -8.13 -4.38
C SER A 530 7.96 -9.07 -4.85
N ASP A 531 6.77 -8.98 -4.22
CA ASP A 531 5.58 -9.75 -4.59
C ASP A 531 4.82 -9.18 -5.80
N LEU A 532 5.25 -8.06 -6.38
CA LEU A 532 4.58 -7.39 -7.48
C LEU A 532 5.36 -7.54 -8.78
N SER A 533 4.79 -8.22 -9.78
CA SER A 533 5.38 -8.37 -11.11
C SER A 533 4.92 -7.30 -12.12
N ASP A 534 3.69 -6.78 -11.95
CA ASP A 534 3.10 -5.79 -12.86
C ASP A 534 3.57 -4.35 -12.55
N SER A 535 3.90 -3.60 -13.60
CA SER A 535 4.39 -2.22 -13.50
C SER A 535 3.35 -1.24 -12.95
N ALA A 536 2.06 -1.42 -13.29
CA ALA A 536 1.00 -0.55 -12.78
C ALA A 536 0.73 -0.81 -11.30
N ALA A 537 0.74 -2.09 -10.88
CA ALA A 537 0.66 -2.48 -9.48
C ALA A 537 1.82 -1.93 -8.64
N ARG A 538 3.06 -1.97 -9.16
CA ARG A 538 4.23 -1.37 -8.50
C ARG A 538 4.06 0.13 -8.29
N LEU A 539 3.62 0.86 -9.33
CA LEU A 539 3.38 2.30 -9.24
C LEU A 539 2.26 2.63 -8.24
N GLN A 540 1.18 1.87 -8.25
CA GLN A 540 0.09 2.01 -7.28
C GLN A 540 0.58 1.79 -5.83
N SER A 541 1.43 0.77 -5.63
CA SER A 541 2.03 0.48 -4.32
C SER A 541 2.98 1.60 -3.86
N LEU A 542 3.78 2.15 -4.77
CA LEU A 542 4.65 3.31 -4.49
C LEU A 542 3.83 4.50 -4.01
N TYR A 543 2.75 4.82 -4.74
CA TYR A 543 1.84 5.88 -4.33
C TYR A 543 1.12 5.57 -3.02
N LYS A 544 0.82 4.30 -2.71
CA LYS A 544 0.23 3.92 -1.42
C LYS A 544 1.17 4.24 -0.26
N VAL A 545 2.43 3.83 -0.37
CA VAL A 545 3.44 4.05 0.69
C VAL A 545 3.68 5.54 0.90
N GLN A 546 3.87 6.30 -0.18
CA GLN A 546 4.06 7.75 -0.11
C GLN A 546 2.84 8.44 0.49
N TYR A 547 1.62 8.10 0.02
CA TYR A 547 0.39 8.65 0.57
C TYR A 547 0.23 8.32 2.06
N GLY A 548 0.57 7.10 2.47
CA GLY A 548 0.45 6.69 3.87
C GLY A 548 1.40 7.46 4.78
N PHE A 549 2.65 7.59 4.36
CA PHE A 549 3.69 8.20 5.18
C PHE A 549 3.51 9.72 5.29
N ILE A 550 3.04 10.39 4.24
CA ILE A 550 2.75 11.82 4.33
C ILE A 550 1.53 12.11 5.21
N ASN A 551 0.49 11.26 5.20
CA ASN A 551 -0.65 11.44 6.11
C ASN A 551 -0.23 11.19 7.57
N ALA A 552 0.57 10.15 7.82
CA ALA A 552 1.12 9.89 9.16
C ALA A 552 2.04 11.04 9.64
N PHE A 553 2.81 11.64 8.73
CA PHE A 553 3.55 12.87 8.98
C PHE A 553 2.61 14.01 9.40
N PHE A 554 1.54 14.27 8.64
CA PHE A 554 0.59 15.34 8.98
C PHE A 554 -0.21 15.07 10.26
N ASP A 555 -0.45 13.81 10.63
CA ASP A 555 -1.05 13.48 11.92
C ASP A 555 -0.21 14.00 13.10
N LEU A 556 1.12 14.02 12.97
CA LEU A 556 2.05 14.48 14.02
C LEU A 556 2.37 15.98 13.95
N TYR A 557 2.54 16.52 12.76
CA TYR A 557 3.13 17.86 12.56
C TYR A 557 2.13 18.97 12.24
N VAL A 558 0.85 18.65 12.07
CA VAL A 558 -0.20 19.68 12.04
C VAL A 558 -0.54 20.04 13.48
N THR A 559 -0.23 21.27 13.86
CA THR A 559 -0.37 21.78 15.23
C THR A 559 -1.51 22.80 15.37
N ASP A 560 -1.98 23.00 16.61
CA ASP A 560 -2.84 24.11 17.00
C ASP A 560 -2.03 25.41 17.15
N SER A 561 -2.71 26.53 17.46
CA SER A 561 -2.06 27.83 17.65
C SER A 561 -1.11 27.91 18.85
N LYS A 562 -1.02 26.85 19.67
CA LYS A 562 -0.11 26.73 20.81
C LYS A 562 1.02 25.73 20.52
N GLY A 563 1.17 25.26 19.28
CA GLY A 563 2.23 24.33 18.87
C GLY A 563 1.99 22.87 19.26
N ARG A 564 0.81 22.50 19.76
CA ARG A 564 0.50 21.11 20.13
C ARG A 564 -0.17 20.39 18.98
N ALA A 565 0.03 19.08 18.84
CA ALA A 565 -0.66 18.28 17.82
C ALA A 565 -2.17 18.60 17.76
N LYS A 566 -2.68 18.94 16.57
CA LYS A 566 -4.06 19.41 16.37
C LYS A 566 -5.09 18.31 16.61
N ASN A 567 -4.73 17.06 16.35
CA ASN A 567 -5.60 15.92 16.60
C ASN A 567 -5.51 15.54 18.08
N PRO A 568 -6.62 15.59 18.86
CA PRO A 568 -6.60 15.27 20.29
C PRO A 568 -6.23 13.81 20.59
N LEU A 569 -6.29 12.93 19.59
CA LEU A 569 -5.87 11.53 19.72
C LEU A 569 -4.35 11.33 19.61
N VAL A 570 -3.60 12.41 19.37
CA VAL A 570 -2.13 12.43 19.39
C VAL A 570 -1.67 13.02 20.71
N VAL A 571 -1.19 12.17 21.61
CA VAL A 571 -0.49 12.65 22.82
C VAL A 571 0.84 13.25 22.39
N ASP A 572 1.00 14.54 22.70
CA ASP A 572 2.16 15.33 22.29
C ASP A 572 2.96 15.79 23.52
N TYR A 573 4.08 15.11 23.75
CA TYR A 573 5.04 15.44 24.81
C TYR A 573 6.04 16.53 24.41
N TYR A 574 6.14 16.86 23.11
CA TYR A 574 7.06 17.88 22.62
C TYR A 574 6.43 19.27 22.67
N ALA A 575 5.14 19.37 22.34
CA ALA A 575 4.29 20.56 22.51
C ALA A 575 4.81 21.86 21.86
N GLU A 576 5.60 21.74 20.80
CA GLU A 576 6.05 22.85 19.96
C GLU A 576 5.81 22.57 18.47
N GLU A 577 5.73 23.65 17.70
CA GLU A 577 5.57 23.62 16.24
C GLU A 577 6.91 23.32 15.56
N GLU A 578 6.88 22.44 14.55
CA GLU A 578 8.07 21.94 13.87
C GLU A 578 7.92 22.10 12.34
N PRO A 579 8.39 23.21 11.75
CA PRO A 579 8.33 23.43 10.30
C PRO A 579 9.34 22.55 9.55
N ILE A 580 8.86 21.79 8.56
CA ILE A 580 9.66 20.83 7.79
C ILE A 580 9.35 21.01 6.31
N GLU A 581 10.39 21.30 5.55
CA GLU A 581 10.34 21.45 4.10
C GLU A 581 10.86 20.18 3.42
N LEU A 582 9.98 19.51 2.69
CA LEU A 582 10.32 18.36 1.86
C LEU A 582 10.74 18.81 0.45
N GLY A 583 11.55 18.00 -0.21
CA GLY A 583 11.84 18.11 -1.63
C GLY A 583 11.73 16.76 -2.32
N PRO A 584 11.55 16.72 -3.64
CA PRO A 584 11.62 15.46 -4.36
C PRO A 584 13.05 14.90 -4.35
N ASP A 585 13.15 13.58 -4.27
CA ASP A 585 14.34 12.78 -4.58
C ASP A 585 13.86 11.54 -5.38
N GLU A 586 14.68 10.50 -5.46
CA GLU A 586 14.38 9.27 -6.19
C GLU A 586 12.96 8.72 -5.92
N ASN A 587 12.28 8.37 -7.02
CA ASN A 587 10.90 7.85 -7.07
C ASN A 587 9.80 8.81 -6.57
N MET A 588 10.04 10.13 -6.57
CA MET A 588 8.99 11.14 -6.33
C MET A 588 8.44 11.71 -7.66
N HIS A 589 7.20 11.37 -8.01
CA HIS A 589 6.55 11.84 -9.24
C HIS A 589 5.78 13.16 -9.03
N ASP A 590 5.68 14.00 -10.07
CA ASP A 590 4.97 15.28 -10.02
C ASP A 590 3.53 15.16 -9.51
N SER A 591 2.80 14.10 -9.88
CA SER A 591 1.44 13.86 -9.39
C SER A 591 1.38 13.64 -7.88
N MET A 592 2.42 13.06 -7.29
CA MET A 592 2.53 12.90 -5.83
C MET A 592 2.94 14.21 -5.16
N ILE A 593 3.84 14.99 -5.77
CA ILE A 593 4.22 16.33 -5.27
C ILE A 593 2.97 17.22 -5.16
N GLU A 594 2.15 17.27 -6.21
CA GLU A 594 0.89 18.02 -6.23
C GLU A 594 -0.14 17.47 -5.22
N LEU A 595 -0.14 16.15 -4.99
CA LEU A 595 -0.99 15.55 -3.96
C LEU A 595 -0.55 16.01 -2.57
N ILE A 596 0.75 15.91 -2.25
CA ILE A 596 1.31 16.28 -0.94
C ILE A 596 1.02 17.75 -0.64
N ALA A 597 1.22 18.63 -1.62
CA ALA A 597 0.94 20.06 -1.48
C ALA A 597 -0.53 20.35 -1.19
N ARG A 598 -1.46 19.70 -1.91
CA ARG A 598 -2.91 19.83 -1.66
C ARG A 598 -3.32 19.25 -0.31
N GLN A 599 -2.73 18.12 0.08
CA GLN A 599 -3.01 17.48 1.37
C GLN A 599 -2.57 18.37 2.53
N SER A 600 -1.40 19.00 2.41
CA SER A 600 -0.89 19.98 3.37
C SER A 600 -1.85 21.15 3.59
N LEU A 601 -2.37 21.73 2.50
CA LEU A 601 -3.38 22.79 2.54
C LEU A 601 -4.69 22.30 3.18
N LYS A 602 -5.18 21.12 2.78
CA LYS A 602 -6.40 20.51 3.32
C LYS A 602 -6.31 20.31 4.83
N ARG A 603 -5.16 19.85 5.34
CA ARG A 603 -4.95 19.54 6.76
C ARG A 603 -4.61 20.79 7.59
N GLY A 604 -4.12 21.85 6.93
CA GLY A 604 -3.73 23.11 7.55
C GLY A 604 -2.35 23.05 8.19
N TYR A 605 -1.38 22.41 7.52
CA TYR A 605 0.01 22.42 7.96
C TYR A 605 0.61 23.82 7.86
N ILE A 606 1.54 24.18 8.75
CA ILE A 606 2.08 25.54 8.90
C ILE A 606 2.62 26.14 7.59
N LEU A 607 3.29 25.33 6.77
CA LEU A 607 3.86 25.78 5.49
C LEU A 607 2.85 25.80 4.34
N GLY A 608 1.61 25.36 4.57
CA GLY A 608 0.59 25.18 3.53
C GLY A 608 1.13 24.37 2.35
N GLY A 609 0.87 24.83 1.12
CA GLY A 609 1.42 24.19 -0.08
C GLY A 609 2.96 24.24 -0.16
N GLY A 610 3.63 25.06 0.66
CA GLY A 610 5.09 25.17 0.78
C GLY A 610 5.77 23.94 1.39
N VAL A 611 5.04 22.98 1.97
CA VAL A 611 5.61 21.76 2.58
C VAL A 611 6.53 20.98 1.64
N ILE A 612 6.30 21.03 0.33
CA ILE A 612 7.13 20.32 -0.65
C ILE A 612 7.50 21.25 -1.80
N SER A 613 8.78 21.23 -2.19
CA SER A 613 9.29 21.96 -3.36
C SER A 613 8.94 21.25 -4.69
N SER A 614 9.24 21.89 -5.81
CA SER A 614 9.03 21.39 -7.18
C SER A 614 7.59 21.16 -7.67
N LYS A 615 6.62 21.84 -7.05
CA LYS A 615 5.25 21.95 -7.57
C LYS A 615 5.22 22.65 -8.94
N ALA A 616 4.09 22.55 -9.64
CA ALA A 616 3.80 23.27 -10.88
C ALA A 616 3.81 24.79 -10.68
N VAL A 617 3.34 25.26 -9.51
CA VAL A 617 3.48 26.67 -9.10
C VAL A 617 4.72 26.81 -8.22
N GLY A 618 5.71 27.55 -8.72
CA GLY A 618 7.00 27.76 -8.07
C GLY A 618 8.18 27.35 -8.96
N ILE A 619 9.33 27.04 -8.35
CA ILE A 619 10.52 26.59 -9.07
C ILE A 619 10.56 25.06 -9.05
N ASN A 620 10.27 24.44 -10.20
CA ASN A 620 10.45 23.00 -10.41
C ASN A 620 11.93 22.68 -10.68
N HIS A 621 12.55 21.91 -9.78
CA HIS A 621 13.99 21.67 -9.85
C HIS A 621 14.42 20.97 -11.13
N LYS A 622 13.62 20.03 -11.63
CA LYS A 622 13.89 19.29 -12.86
C LYS A 622 13.69 20.14 -14.11
N GLN A 623 12.63 20.93 -14.16
CA GLN A 623 12.34 21.81 -15.29
C GLN A 623 13.42 22.89 -15.45
N TYR A 624 13.86 23.49 -14.34
CA TYR A 624 14.86 24.56 -14.37
C TYR A 624 16.30 24.04 -14.29
N GLY A 625 16.52 22.77 -13.96
CA GLY A 625 17.84 22.17 -13.81
C GLY A 625 18.66 22.81 -12.70
N VAL A 626 18.03 23.20 -11.58
CA VAL A 626 18.63 24.04 -10.53
C VAL A 626 19.90 23.41 -9.96
N THR A 627 19.85 22.10 -9.64
CA THR A 627 21.02 21.37 -9.11
C THR A 627 22.15 21.31 -10.13
N SER A 628 21.83 20.98 -11.38
CA SER A 628 22.82 20.86 -12.47
C SER A 628 23.44 22.20 -12.81
N LEU A 629 22.67 23.29 -12.77
CA LEU A 629 23.18 24.64 -12.95
C LEU A 629 24.23 24.96 -11.89
N GLY A 630 23.99 24.61 -10.63
CA GLY A 630 24.98 24.74 -9.56
C GLY A 630 26.24 23.93 -9.84
N VAL A 631 26.10 22.64 -10.16
CA VAL A 631 27.24 21.74 -10.46
C VAL A 631 28.09 22.26 -11.61
N ILE A 632 27.46 22.63 -12.74
CA ILE A 632 28.16 23.15 -13.91
C ILE A 632 28.79 24.51 -13.63
N THR A 633 28.15 25.37 -12.84
CA THR A 633 28.74 26.67 -12.45
C THR A 633 30.00 26.46 -11.59
N PHE A 634 29.97 25.54 -10.62
CA PHE A 634 31.17 25.20 -9.85
C PHE A 634 32.27 24.63 -10.74
N ALA A 635 31.93 23.72 -11.66
CA ALA A 635 32.88 23.20 -12.63
C ALA A 635 33.49 24.31 -13.51
N GLU A 636 32.68 25.25 -14.02
CA GLU A 636 33.14 26.41 -14.81
C GLU A 636 34.16 27.24 -14.01
N ILE A 637 33.90 27.52 -12.72
CA ILE A 637 34.83 28.28 -11.86
C ILE A 637 36.13 27.50 -11.61
N THR A 638 36.03 26.23 -11.20
CA THR A 638 37.21 25.40 -10.91
C THR A 638 38.08 25.19 -12.14
N MET A 639 37.48 24.97 -13.31
CA MET A 639 38.22 24.81 -14.57
C MET A 639 38.89 26.12 -14.98
N ALA A 640 38.24 27.26 -14.81
CA ALA A 640 38.84 28.56 -15.07
C ALA A 640 40.06 28.83 -14.17
N GLU A 641 40.02 28.44 -12.88
CA GLU A 641 41.18 28.52 -11.97
C GLU A 641 42.35 27.64 -12.43
N LEU A 642 42.07 26.53 -13.10
CA LEU A 642 43.06 25.65 -13.73
C LEU A 642 43.50 26.12 -15.13
N GLY A 643 43.00 27.26 -15.60
CA GLY A 643 43.33 27.82 -16.90
C GLY A 643 42.59 27.18 -18.08
N ILE A 644 41.49 26.46 -17.83
CA ILE A 644 40.66 25.81 -18.86
C ILE A 644 39.34 26.58 -19.01
N ASP A 645 39.11 27.19 -20.16
CA ASP A 645 37.83 27.82 -20.50
C ASP A 645 36.86 26.78 -21.07
N MET A 646 35.96 26.25 -20.25
CA MET A 646 34.96 25.27 -20.66
C MET A 646 34.08 25.71 -21.84
N ARG A 647 33.99 27.01 -22.18
CA ARG A 647 33.19 27.48 -23.32
C ARG A 647 33.97 27.45 -24.63
N ARG A 648 35.30 27.36 -24.58
CA ARG A 648 36.19 27.49 -25.74
C ARG A 648 37.15 26.34 -25.94
N ASP A 649 37.56 25.67 -24.88
CA ASP A 649 38.59 24.63 -24.88
C ASP A 649 37.97 23.23 -25.01
N VAL A 650 38.81 22.27 -25.41
CA VAL A 650 38.42 20.85 -25.50
C VAL A 650 38.64 20.19 -24.14
N PHE A 651 37.61 19.54 -23.62
CA PHE A 651 37.70 18.75 -22.38
C PHE A 651 36.71 17.58 -22.44
N SER A 652 36.97 16.53 -21.66
CA SER A 652 36.11 15.35 -21.59
C SER A 652 35.37 15.26 -20.27
N VAL A 653 34.14 14.75 -20.32
CA VAL A 653 33.29 14.50 -19.14
C VAL A 653 32.84 13.05 -19.13
N LYS A 654 32.75 12.47 -17.93
CA LYS A 654 32.14 11.18 -17.65
C LYS A 654 31.03 11.38 -16.62
N LEU A 655 29.90 10.72 -16.79
CA LEU A 655 28.71 10.91 -15.98
C LEU A 655 28.20 9.58 -15.42
N THR A 656 27.82 9.58 -14.15
CA THR A 656 26.99 8.54 -13.54
C THR A 656 25.61 9.15 -13.33
N GLY A 657 24.62 8.60 -14.03
CA GLY A 657 23.27 9.15 -14.19
C GLY A 657 22.91 9.32 -15.66
N GLY A 658 21.70 8.90 -16.04
CA GLY A 658 21.26 8.87 -17.44
C GLY A 658 20.70 10.19 -17.99
N PRO A 659 20.48 10.28 -19.32
CA PRO A 659 19.99 11.48 -20.02
C PRO A 659 18.59 11.92 -19.59
N ASN A 660 17.75 11.01 -19.10
CA ASN A 660 16.43 11.33 -18.53
C ASN A 660 16.46 11.66 -17.01
N GLY A 661 17.63 11.60 -16.37
CA GLY A 661 17.79 11.94 -14.96
C GLY A 661 17.67 13.44 -14.72
N ASP A 662 17.22 13.83 -13.52
CA ASP A 662 17.09 15.24 -13.13
C ASP A 662 18.47 15.94 -13.18
N VAL A 663 19.45 15.42 -12.44
CA VAL A 663 20.77 16.05 -12.33
C VAL A 663 21.63 15.80 -13.58
N ALA A 664 21.83 14.54 -13.96
CA ALA A 664 22.73 14.21 -15.07
C ALA A 664 22.18 14.67 -16.43
N GLY A 665 20.86 14.53 -16.67
CA GLY A 665 20.21 14.99 -17.89
C GLY A 665 20.32 16.50 -18.06
N ASN A 666 20.01 17.28 -17.03
CA ASN A 666 20.19 18.74 -17.09
C ASN A 666 21.67 19.15 -17.16
N ALA A 667 22.59 18.42 -16.54
CA ALA A 667 24.02 18.70 -16.66
C ALA A 667 24.50 18.51 -18.10
N MET A 668 24.11 17.42 -18.76
CA MET A 668 24.38 17.20 -20.18
C MET A 668 23.76 18.29 -21.05
N ARG A 669 22.50 18.67 -20.79
CA ARG A 669 21.84 19.77 -21.52
C ARG A 669 22.66 21.06 -21.43
N LEU A 670 23.04 21.47 -20.22
CA LEU A 670 23.82 22.68 -19.98
C LEU A 670 25.21 22.62 -20.62
N LEU A 671 25.91 21.47 -20.52
CA LEU A 671 27.19 21.26 -21.19
C LEU A 671 27.07 21.41 -22.71
N LEU A 672 26.07 20.78 -23.32
CA LEU A 672 25.86 20.87 -24.78
C LEU A 672 25.39 22.24 -25.26
N GLU A 673 24.72 23.01 -24.39
CA GLU A 673 24.29 24.39 -24.67
C GLU A 673 25.45 25.39 -24.55
N ARG A 674 26.38 25.19 -23.60
CA ARG A 674 27.39 26.19 -23.22
C ARG A 674 28.81 25.85 -23.65
N SER A 675 29.11 24.57 -23.89
CA SER A 675 30.46 24.05 -24.14
C SER A 675 30.49 23.26 -25.45
N PRO A 676 30.55 23.92 -26.63
CA PRO A 676 30.43 23.26 -27.93
C PRO A 676 31.54 22.24 -28.23
N LYS A 677 32.67 22.30 -27.52
CA LYS A 677 33.81 21.38 -27.67
C LYS A 677 33.89 20.28 -26.60
N VAL A 678 32.87 20.16 -25.75
CA VAL A 678 32.83 19.11 -24.72
C VAL A 678 32.75 17.72 -25.34
N LYS A 679 33.52 16.77 -24.81
CA LYS A 679 33.45 15.36 -25.16
C LYS A 679 32.83 14.56 -24.02
N ILE A 680 31.55 14.22 -24.10
CA ILE A 680 30.94 13.30 -23.14
C ILE A 680 31.31 11.88 -23.56
N THR A 681 32.21 11.23 -22.81
CA THR A 681 32.83 9.96 -23.24
C THR A 681 32.24 8.73 -22.58
N LEU A 682 31.59 8.89 -21.42
CA LEU A 682 31.00 7.79 -20.67
C LEU A 682 29.74 8.26 -19.95
N ILE A 683 28.66 7.50 -20.08
CA ILE A 683 27.43 7.62 -19.29
C ILE A 683 27.13 6.25 -18.70
N VAL A 684 27.11 6.15 -17.37
CA VAL A 684 26.66 4.96 -16.64
C VAL A 684 25.28 5.25 -16.06
N ALA A 685 24.27 4.45 -16.39
CA ALA A 685 22.90 4.65 -15.94
C ALA A 685 22.22 3.32 -15.59
N GLY A 686 21.06 3.37 -14.93
CA GLY A 686 20.30 2.16 -14.61
C GLY A 686 19.90 1.33 -15.82
N SER A 687 19.77 1.94 -17.01
CA SER A 687 19.48 1.24 -18.27
C SER A 687 20.70 0.65 -18.98
N GLY A 688 21.94 0.94 -18.51
CA GLY A 688 23.14 0.43 -19.16
C GLY A 688 24.40 1.28 -19.03
N VAL A 689 25.34 1.07 -19.95
CA VAL A 689 26.56 1.87 -20.08
C VAL A 689 26.71 2.31 -21.53
N LEU A 690 26.93 3.61 -21.74
CA LEU A 690 27.19 4.19 -23.06
C LEU A 690 28.57 4.83 -23.05
N PHE A 691 29.46 4.36 -23.92
CA PHE A 691 30.85 4.79 -23.99
C PHE A 691 31.24 5.12 -25.43
N ASP A 692 31.97 6.21 -25.61
CA ASP A 692 32.60 6.57 -26.88
C ASP A 692 33.95 7.26 -26.61
N PRO A 693 35.08 6.71 -27.12
CA PRO A 693 36.40 7.26 -26.86
C PRO A 693 36.62 8.65 -27.48
N GLU A 694 35.92 8.98 -28.57
CA GLU A 694 36.03 10.30 -29.21
C GLU A 694 35.03 11.33 -28.68
N GLY A 695 34.00 10.85 -27.98
CA GLY A 695 32.90 11.62 -27.43
C GLY A 695 31.59 11.30 -28.15
N LEU A 696 30.52 11.14 -27.37
CA LEU A 696 29.19 10.83 -27.88
C LEU A 696 28.66 11.94 -28.78
N ASP A 697 27.97 11.56 -29.86
CA ASP A 697 27.38 12.49 -30.83
C ASP A 697 26.41 13.47 -30.14
N HIS A 698 26.67 14.77 -30.28
CA HIS A 698 25.89 15.82 -29.62
C HIS A 698 24.46 15.90 -30.14
N GLY A 699 24.23 15.62 -31.42
CA GLY A 699 22.90 15.67 -32.03
C GLY A 699 22.02 14.55 -31.47
N GLU A 700 22.57 13.36 -31.39
CA GLU A 700 21.90 12.19 -30.84
C GLU A 700 21.67 12.32 -29.33
N LEU A 701 22.63 12.85 -28.58
CA LEU A 701 22.42 13.18 -27.17
C LEU A 701 21.28 14.19 -27.00
N LYS A 702 21.23 15.27 -27.77
CA LYS A 702 20.12 16.26 -27.72
C LYS A 702 18.75 15.64 -28.04
N ARG A 703 18.71 14.57 -28.85
CA ARG A 703 17.48 13.86 -29.15
C ARG A 703 16.92 13.17 -27.90
N ILE A 704 17.77 12.53 -27.10
CA ILE A 704 17.35 11.71 -25.95
C ILE A 704 17.35 12.44 -24.60
N ILE A 705 18.16 13.50 -24.43
CA ILE A 705 18.26 14.26 -23.16
C ILE A 705 16.88 14.75 -22.69
N LEU A 706 16.60 14.50 -21.41
CA LEU A 706 15.34 14.78 -20.69
C LEU A 706 14.09 14.13 -21.29
N LYS A 707 14.24 13.12 -22.16
CA LYS A 707 13.13 12.44 -22.86
C LYS A 707 13.23 10.92 -22.76
N GLU A 708 14.42 10.38 -23.01
CA GLU A 708 14.68 8.96 -23.18
C GLU A 708 15.93 8.54 -22.40
N ASN A 709 16.09 7.23 -22.18
CA ASN A 709 17.25 6.64 -21.52
C ASN A 709 18.34 6.30 -22.56
N ILE A 710 19.55 5.90 -22.09
CA ILE A 710 20.67 5.58 -23.00
C ILE A 710 20.42 4.35 -23.89
N ASP A 711 19.48 3.47 -23.52
CA ASP A 711 19.06 2.32 -24.33
C ASP A 711 18.33 2.76 -25.62
N SER A 712 17.95 4.04 -25.71
CA SER A 712 17.38 4.62 -26.92
C SER A 712 18.43 5.31 -27.81
N PHE A 713 19.72 5.35 -27.43
CA PHE A 713 20.78 5.98 -28.22
C PHE A 713 21.07 5.16 -29.49
N ALA A 714 21.09 5.79 -30.66
CA ALA A 714 21.39 5.15 -31.94
C ALA A 714 22.86 4.69 -32.01
N PRO A 715 23.14 3.36 -31.97
CA PRO A 715 24.51 2.85 -31.94
C PRO A 715 25.31 3.20 -33.20
N GLU A 716 24.63 3.50 -34.32
CA GLU A 716 25.26 3.89 -35.57
C GLU A 716 26.04 5.20 -35.46
N LYS A 717 25.68 6.05 -34.48
CA LYS A 717 26.28 7.35 -34.17
C LYS A 717 27.55 7.26 -33.32
N LEU A 718 27.88 6.07 -32.83
CA LEU A 718 29.15 5.84 -32.12
C LEU A 718 30.33 5.91 -33.08
N HIS A 719 31.48 6.37 -32.58
CA HIS A 719 32.77 6.21 -33.25
C HIS A 719 33.33 4.81 -33.03
N SER A 720 34.31 4.42 -33.85
CA SER A 720 34.98 3.13 -33.71
C SER A 720 35.56 2.96 -32.30
N GLY A 721 35.24 1.85 -31.63
CA GLY A 721 35.60 1.56 -30.25
C GLY A 721 34.57 2.03 -29.20
N GLY A 722 33.53 2.75 -29.61
CA GLY A 722 32.37 3.05 -28.77
C GLY A 722 31.44 1.85 -28.62
N PHE A 723 30.68 1.81 -27.52
CA PHE A 723 29.67 0.77 -27.29
C PHE A 723 28.51 1.23 -26.40
N LEU A 724 27.39 0.55 -26.56
CA LEU A 724 26.21 0.61 -25.69
C LEU A 724 25.95 -0.77 -25.08
N LEU A 725 26.06 -0.89 -23.76
CA LEU A 725 25.73 -2.09 -22.98
C LEU A 725 24.35 -1.92 -22.36
N LEU A 726 23.44 -2.89 -22.56
CA LEU A 726 22.04 -2.79 -22.16
C LEU A 726 21.76 -3.65 -20.92
N SER A 727 21.40 -3.02 -19.80
CA SER A 727 21.17 -3.73 -18.53
C SER A 727 19.89 -4.57 -18.50
N ARG A 728 18.98 -4.36 -19.47
CA ARG A 728 17.65 -4.99 -19.56
C ARG A 728 17.55 -6.05 -20.65
N GLU A 729 18.44 -6.04 -21.64
CA GLU A 729 18.50 -7.09 -22.66
C GLU A 729 19.46 -8.18 -22.18
N ARG A 730 18.88 -9.24 -21.63
CA ARG A 730 19.61 -10.34 -20.99
C ARG A 730 19.27 -11.66 -21.62
N ARG A 731 20.24 -12.57 -21.68
CA ARG A 731 20.01 -13.96 -22.03
C ARG A 731 20.81 -14.86 -21.11
N ARG A 732 20.28 -16.07 -20.86
CA ARG A 732 21.01 -17.09 -20.11
C ARG A 732 21.71 -18.04 -21.06
N GLU A 733 23.00 -18.24 -20.83
CA GLU A 733 23.80 -19.30 -21.45
C GLU A 733 24.41 -20.16 -20.35
N GLY A 734 23.83 -21.36 -20.17
CA GLY A 734 24.17 -22.21 -19.04
C GLY A 734 23.84 -21.54 -17.70
N LEU A 735 24.87 -21.32 -16.88
CA LEU A 735 24.77 -20.63 -15.58
C LEU A 735 25.09 -19.14 -15.64
N ALA A 736 25.53 -18.62 -16.80
CA ALA A 736 25.86 -17.21 -16.98
C ALA A 736 24.63 -16.42 -17.44
N GLU A 737 24.43 -15.24 -16.84
CA GLU A 737 23.52 -14.22 -17.33
C GLU A 737 24.36 -13.21 -18.13
N LEU A 738 24.14 -13.17 -19.44
CA LEU A 738 24.86 -12.29 -20.37
C LEU A 738 23.99 -11.08 -20.69
N TYR A 739 24.64 -9.95 -20.95
CA TYR A 739 24.02 -8.68 -21.30
C TYR A 739 24.36 -8.30 -22.74
N LYS A 740 23.38 -7.78 -23.47
CA LYS A 740 23.60 -7.35 -24.84
C LYS A 740 24.48 -6.09 -24.89
N ARG A 741 25.49 -6.14 -25.74
CA ARG A 741 26.43 -5.06 -26.03
C ARG A 741 26.39 -4.76 -27.54
N LEU A 742 26.13 -3.51 -27.89
CA LEU A 742 26.17 -3.00 -29.25
C LEU A 742 27.46 -2.19 -29.40
N ALA A 743 28.46 -2.74 -30.08
CA ALA A 743 29.77 -2.12 -30.24
C ALA A 743 29.96 -1.60 -31.67
N LYS A 744 30.60 -0.44 -31.82
CA LYS A 744 30.95 0.10 -33.13
C LYS A 744 32.35 -0.36 -33.52
N GLY A 745 32.41 -1.27 -34.48
CA GLY A 745 33.65 -1.68 -35.15
C GLY A 745 33.93 -0.85 -36.40
N VAL A 746 34.97 -1.26 -37.14
CA VAL A 746 35.38 -0.61 -38.40
C VAL A 746 34.31 -0.74 -39.49
N ASP A 747 33.62 -1.89 -39.53
CA ASP A 747 32.64 -2.23 -40.59
C ASP A 747 31.19 -1.89 -40.22
N GLY A 748 30.92 -1.33 -39.03
CA GLY A 748 29.57 -1.01 -38.56
C GLY A 748 29.33 -1.37 -37.10
N VAL A 749 28.05 -1.44 -36.72
CA VAL A 749 27.64 -1.85 -35.37
C VAL A 749 27.53 -3.36 -35.32
N CYS A 750 28.20 -4.00 -34.37
CA CYS A 750 28.09 -5.43 -34.08
C CYS A 750 27.36 -5.65 -32.74
N GLU A 751 26.57 -6.72 -32.69
CA GLU A 751 25.94 -7.21 -31.46
C GLU A 751 26.81 -8.29 -30.82
N GLU A 752 27.10 -8.10 -29.54
CA GLU A 752 27.84 -9.02 -28.67
C GLU A 752 27.02 -9.30 -27.41
N TRP A 753 27.31 -10.41 -26.74
CA TRP A 753 26.72 -10.74 -25.45
C TRP A 753 27.86 -10.97 -24.45
N VAL A 754 27.88 -10.17 -23.39
CA VAL A 754 29.00 -10.07 -22.44
C VAL A 754 28.58 -10.34 -21.00
#